data_AF-E1RF54-F1
#
_entry.id   AF-E1RF54-F1
#
_cell.length_a   1.000
_cell.length_b   1.000
_cell.length_c   1.000
_cell.angle_alpha   90.00
_cell.angle_beta   90.00
_cell.angle_gamma   90.00
#
_symmetry.space_group_name_H-M   'P 1'
#
loop_
_entity.id
_entity.type
_entity.pdbx_description
1 polymer ?
#
loop_
_entity_poly.entity_id
_entity_poly.type
_entity_poly.pdbx_seq_one_letter_code
_entity_poly.pdbx_strand_id
1 'polypeptide(L)'
;MILNRLALLILIVLLGSLCLPAGAANWPDQFYAPYINIEMYAPPTINDVYDATGVKYYSLGFITANTTTGKLRFGDHPEADYYKDQIDTLRTKGGDVIISFGGAFAEKTEPAIVITDLNNLVDAYGSVIDTYGMNYIDFDIEGGALTNIDANSRRYEAILKLKEKYPDLMVSTTIAVMPYGLTEFQLNYLSNATKAEAEYKKNTGKDVLIFDRINIMLMDYGNDYKGDMGQYAIEAATNTNKQLSQGYYSGKSEAEIWKRMGLTPMIGQNDNQYEIFTLNNAKTLAEFAGSNGAGMMSQWSVHRDNGNCPGQVVASPLCSGIVQDPYEFSNILKNYTSMRPSEPAPISSTIWPDQLCAPYIDYGLWQGYTINDAYAATGVKYYTCCFITVNNAGELRFGDHTEADYRLNDINALRANGGDVIISFGGAFGESSEPAVKITDLDKLVDAYSSVIETYGVNYIDFDIEGAAVTNQGANSRRNHAIIRLKEKYPDLKVSTTLAVSPVGFTEEVLAFLSDAKGVEDKYNSENPGKDVLIFDRVNIMLMDYGPSYLGDMGQYAIDASNGVHRQLSQGYYSGKSDSEIWKRMGLTPMIGQNDQEGEIFTLDNARTLAEFAGSNGAGMMSMWSLSRDNSGTVGQFPPSATGSSVQQEPFEFTNIIKNYPSMRIDPTRTPEPTPTYETGLITPTPTRATGLIPEWNSEKEYDTGEIVLYGGSMYAARWWTIDEEPGIEYVWLSTSGKLVPDRATGLMSQWDSGRIYTEGETVIYDDGVYSAKWLTMGEKPGETYVWDMISEIEPEVPVTETVTETETPATGLIMKWDSKTEYDAGDKVLYKGKTYTARWWNVAEPPGHTYSWISDAGEYMPTPTPSSGPAKQWDSRKAYAAGDMVIYNYNRYRASWMNRGEVPGVSYVWELAPEEPTPSPTRATGLITPTPTYSKGLITPTPTRATGLITPNPTPATGLLGG
;
A
#
# COMPACT_ATOMS: atom_id res chain seq x y z
N MET A 1 12.14 -50.44 61.76
CA MET A 1 10.82 -49.77 61.77
C MET A 1 10.69 -48.68 60.70
N ILE A 2 11.55 -47.66 60.65
CA ILE A 2 11.38 -46.54 59.70
C ILE A 2 11.41 -47.00 58.23
N LEU A 3 12.39 -47.82 57.81
CA LEU A 3 12.47 -48.32 56.43
C LEU A 3 11.20 -49.09 56.00
N ASN A 4 10.62 -49.93 56.87
CA ASN A 4 9.38 -50.65 56.54
C ASN A 4 8.19 -49.72 56.32
N ARG A 5 8.16 -48.53 56.95
CA ARG A 5 7.12 -47.53 56.67
C ARG A 5 7.35 -46.82 55.34
N LEU A 6 8.60 -46.56 54.96
CA LEU A 6 8.93 -45.97 53.66
C LEU A 6 8.63 -46.95 52.51
N ALA A 7 9.01 -48.22 52.67
CA ALA A 7 8.67 -49.27 51.71
C ALA A 7 7.15 -49.47 51.55
N LEU A 8 6.39 -49.40 52.66
CA LEU A 8 4.92 -49.47 52.61
C LEU A 8 4.31 -48.24 51.93
N LEU A 9 4.85 -47.04 52.15
CA LEU A 9 4.41 -45.83 51.45
C LEU A 9 4.65 -45.93 49.94
N ILE A 10 5.84 -46.38 49.52
CA ILE A 10 6.20 -46.58 48.11
C ILE A 10 5.31 -47.65 47.47
N LEU A 11 4.99 -48.73 48.18
CA LEU A 11 4.07 -49.77 47.70
C LEU A 11 2.63 -49.26 47.58
N ILE A 12 2.18 -48.38 48.49
CA ILE A 12 0.85 -47.74 48.40
C ILE A 12 0.79 -46.75 47.23
N VAL A 13 1.88 -46.02 46.93
CA VAL A 13 1.95 -45.14 45.74
C VAL A 13 1.93 -45.97 44.45
N LEU A 14 2.67 -47.09 44.39
CA LEU A 14 2.72 -47.98 43.22
C LEU A 14 1.45 -48.83 43.00
N LEU A 15 0.70 -49.14 44.07
CA LEU A 15 -0.59 -49.84 43.96
C LEU A 15 -1.79 -48.87 43.88
N GLY A 16 -1.58 -47.58 44.17
CA GLY A 16 -2.58 -46.52 43.99
C GLY A 16 -2.85 -46.18 42.52
N SER A 17 -1.93 -46.53 41.62
CA SER A 17 -2.07 -46.37 40.15
C SER A 17 -2.92 -47.47 39.49
N LEU A 18 -3.84 -48.11 40.23
CA LEU A 18 -4.92 -48.90 39.63
C LEU A 18 -5.84 -47.94 38.84
N CYS A 19 -6.11 -48.26 37.57
CA CYS A 19 -6.80 -47.42 36.61
C CYS A 19 -8.09 -46.76 37.14
N LEU A 20 -7.96 -45.53 37.63
CA LEU A 20 -9.03 -44.56 37.50
C LEU A 20 -9.06 -44.11 36.03
N PRO A 21 -10.24 -43.97 35.40
CA PRO A 21 -10.31 -43.41 34.05
C PRO A 21 -9.73 -42.00 34.04
N ALA A 22 -9.00 -41.64 32.98
CA ALA A 22 -8.51 -40.28 32.80
C ALA A 22 -9.72 -39.35 32.67
N GLY A 23 -9.91 -38.48 33.67
CA GLY A 23 -10.96 -37.46 33.66
C GLY A 23 -10.73 -36.45 32.53
N ALA A 24 -11.79 -35.72 32.19
CA ALA A 24 -11.73 -34.70 31.15
C ALA A 24 -10.68 -33.62 31.45
N ALA A 25 -10.07 -33.07 30.40
CA ALA A 25 -9.02 -32.08 30.52
C ALA A 25 -9.53 -30.71 30.96
N ASN A 26 -8.66 -29.93 31.59
CA ASN A 26 -8.85 -28.48 31.71
C ASN A 26 -8.59 -27.85 30.34
N TRP A 27 -9.63 -27.31 29.71
CA TRP A 27 -9.53 -26.65 28.41
C TRP A 27 -8.78 -25.30 28.55
N PRO A 28 -7.87 -24.95 27.62
CA PRO A 28 -7.27 -23.62 27.58
C PRO A 28 -8.30 -22.52 27.26
N ASP A 29 -7.98 -21.27 27.61
CA ASP A 29 -8.74 -20.07 27.16
C ASP A 29 -8.80 -19.96 25.62
N GLN A 30 -7.77 -20.46 24.94
CA GLN A 30 -7.59 -20.42 23.48
C GLN A 30 -7.00 -21.75 23.00
N PHE A 31 -7.68 -22.45 22.08
CA PHE A 31 -7.23 -23.75 21.57
C PHE A 31 -7.60 -23.96 20.10
N TYR A 32 -6.89 -24.88 19.44
CA TYR A 32 -7.24 -25.37 18.11
C TYR A 32 -7.85 -26.77 18.22
N ALA A 33 -9.09 -26.92 17.73
CA ALA A 33 -9.85 -28.17 17.76
C ALA A 33 -10.54 -28.41 16.40
N PRO A 34 -9.85 -29.00 15.40
CA PRO A 34 -10.42 -29.25 14.08
C PRO A 34 -11.41 -30.41 14.08
N TYR A 35 -12.33 -30.41 13.11
CA TYR A 35 -13.32 -31.46 13.00
C TYR A 35 -12.73 -32.74 12.40
N ILE A 36 -12.98 -33.87 13.06
CA ILE A 36 -12.84 -35.22 12.50
C ILE A 36 -14.25 -35.70 12.17
N ASN A 37 -14.52 -35.94 10.88
CA ASN A 37 -15.78 -36.55 10.45
C ASN A 37 -15.80 -38.04 10.83
N ILE A 38 -16.53 -38.38 11.88
CA ILE A 38 -16.67 -39.75 12.40
C ILE A 38 -17.76 -40.57 11.68
N GLU A 39 -18.47 -39.99 10.71
CA GLU A 39 -19.41 -40.69 9.83
C GLU A 39 -18.71 -41.37 8.64
N MET A 40 -17.42 -41.12 8.43
CA MET A 40 -16.62 -41.75 7.38
C MET A 40 -16.23 -43.18 7.76
N TYR A 41 -16.31 -44.10 6.78
CA TYR A 41 -16.08 -45.55 6.99
C TYR A 41 -14.67 -45.93 7.48
N ALA A 42 -13.66 -45.08 7.22
CA ALA A 42 -12.29 -45.27 7.63
C ALA A 42 -11.62 -43.92 7.93
N PRO A 43 -11.88 -43.33 9.11
CA PRO A 43 -11.29 -42.05 9.49
C PRO A 43 -9.84 -42.24 9.97
N PRO A 44 -8.96 -41.22 9.85
CA PRO A 44 -7.63 -41.28 10.45
C PRO A 44 -7.79 -41.34 11.97
N THR A 45 -6.96 -42.13 12.66
CA THR A 45 -7.10 -42.22 14.12
C THR A 45 -6.67 -40.91 14.76
N ILE A 46 -7.34 -40.55 15.85
CA ILE A 46 -7.03 -39.35 16.65
C ILE A 46 -5.54 -39.36 17.07
N ASN A 47 -4.99 -40.56 17.30
CA ASN A 47 -3.60 -40.75 17.69
C ASN A 47 -2.61 -40.54 16.54
N ASP A 48 -2.91 -41.01 15.32
CA ASP A 48 -2.05 -40.78 14.15
C ASP A 48 -1.97 -39.28 13.82
N VAL A 49 -3.10 -38.57 13.90
CA VAL A 49 -3.15 -37.12 13.68
C VAL A 49 -2.38 -36.38 14.77
N TYR A 50 -2.50 -36.78 16.05
CA TYR A 50 -1.66 -36.25 17.13
C TYR A 50 -0.18 -36.48 16.82
N ASP A 51 0.22 -37.71 16.47
CA ASP A 51 1.64 -38.06 16.30
C ASP A 51 2.26 -37.43 15.04
N ALA A 52 1.44 -37.07 14.04
CA ALA A 52 1.86 -36.31 12.85
C ALA A 52 1.91 -34.78 13.05
N THR A 53 1.07 -34.21 13.92
CA THR A 53 0.84 -32.74 13.98
C THR A 53 1.09 -32.09 15.34
N GLY A 54 1.08 -32.85 16.42
CA GLY A 54 1.08 -32.34 17.80
C GLY A 54 -0.23 -31.65 18.23
N VAL A 55 -1.30 -31.70 17.41
CA VAL A 55 -2.63 -31.19 17.78
C VAL A 55 -3.20 -32.02 18.93
N LYS A 56 -3.79 -31.34 19.92
CA LYS A 56 -4.22 -31.95 21.20
C LYS A 56 -5.71 -31.97 21.42
N TYR A 57 -6.46 -31.18 20.67
CA TYR A 57 -7.90 -31.06 20.82
C TYR A 57 -8.56 -31.29 19.47
N TYR A 58 -9.76 -31.88 19.47
CA TYR A 58 -10.49 -32.22 18.24
C TYR A 58 -11.99 -32.10 18.48
N SER A 59 -12.76 -31.76 17.44
CA SER A 59 -14.21 -31.89 17.43
C SER A 59 -14.60 -33.18 16.70
N LEU A 60 -15.27 -34.12 17.36
CA LEU A 60 -15.75 -35.35 16.72
C LEU A 60 -17.19 -35.12 16.23
N GLY A 61 -17.34 -34.98 14.91
CA GLY A 61 -18.61 -34.68 14.23
C GLY A 61 -19.07 -35.84 13.34
N PHE A 62 -20.27 -36.41 13.46
CA PHE A 62 -21.37 -36.01 14.34
C PHE A 62 -22.09 -37.19 14.99
N ILE A 63 -22.73 -36.91 16.12
CA ILE A 63 -23.72 -37.79 16.73
C ILE A 63 -25.11 -37.43 16.21
N THR A 64 -25.81 -38.45 15.71
CA THR A 64 -27.21 -38.36 15.28
C THR A 64 -28.07 -39.43 15.96
N ALA A 65 -29.38 -39.25 15.95
CA ALA A 65 -30.36 -40.16 16.54
C ALA A 65 -31.02 -41.05 15.48
N ASN A 66 -31.16 -42.34 15.80
CA ASN A 66 -31.91 -43.28 14.97
C ASN A 66 -33.42 -42.99 15.03
N THR A 67 -34.00 -42.60 13.89
CA THR A 67 -35.41 -42.22 13.71
C THR A 67 -36.46 -43.26 14.15
N THR A 68 -36.08 -44.52 14.35
CA THR A 68 -36.99 -45.61 14.75
C THR A 68 -36.92 -45.93 16.25
N THR A 69 -35.79 -45.64 16.91
CA THR A 69 -35.53 -46.08 18.30
C THR A 69 -35.14 -44.95 19.26
N GLY A 70 -34.89 -43.74 18.77
CA GLY A 70 -34.39 -42.61 19.57
C GLY A 70 -32.96 -42.78 20.10
N LYS A 71 -32.28 -43.90 19.79
CA LYS A 71 -30.90 -44.12 20.22
C LYS A 71 -29.92 -43.28 19.42
N LEU A 72 -28.96 -42.68 20.10
CA LEU A 72 -27.83 -41.98 19.51
C LEU A 72 -26.85 -42.95 18.84
N ARG A 73 -26.08 -42.44 17.87
CA ARG A 73 -25.09 -43.16 17.07
C ARG A 73 -23.86 -42.31 16.79
N PHE A 74 -22.71 -42.95 16.67
CA PHE A 74 -21.46 -42.33 16.18
C PHE A 74 -21.31 -42.67 14.70
N GLY A 75 -21.87 -41.85 13.82
CA GLY A 75 -22.02 -42.20 12.40
C GLY A 75 -22.78 -43.52 12.20
N ASP A 76 -22.23 -44.41 11.37
CA ASP A 76 -22.77 -45.76 11.15
C ASP A 76 -22.43 -46.77 12.27
N HIS A 77 -21.61 -46.41 13.26
CA HIS A 77 -21.19 -47.34 14.31
C HIS A 77 -22.33 -47.64 15.31
N PRO A 78 -22.64 -48.92 15.58
CA PRO A 78 -23.75 -49.32 16.46
C PRO A 78 -23.39 -49.29 17.95
N GLU A 79 -22.11 -49.13 18.28
CA GLU A 79 -21.55 -49.16 19.63
C GLU A 79 -21.25 -47.74 20.09
N ALA A 80 -21.77 -47.38 21.28
CA ALA A 80 -21.75 -46.00 21.76
C ALA A 80 -20.36 -45.54 22.21
N ASP A 81 -19.43 -46.47 22.45
CA ASP A 81 -18.09 -46.31 23.01
C ASP A 81 -16.96 -46.51 21.97
N TYR A 82 -17.29 -46.58 20.67
CA TYR A 82 -16.35 -46.91 19.59
C TYR A 82 -15.07 -46.05 19.53
N TYR A 83 -15.12 -44.76 19.91
CA TYR A 83 -13.93 -43.89 19.94
C TYR A 83 -13.20 -43.88 21.28
N LYS A 84 -13.69 -44.60 22.31
CA LYS A 84 -13.27 -44.38 23.69
C LYS A 84 -11.79 -44.66 23.91
N ASP A 85 -11.26 -45.77 23.39
CA ASP A 85 -9.83 -46.10 23.50
C ASP A 85 -8.93 -45.04 22.85
N GLN A 86 -9.39 -44.39 21.77
CA GLN A 86 -8.63 -43.32 21.12
C GLN A 86 -8.61 -42.05 21.99
N ILE A 87 -9.74 -41.69 22.59
CA ILE A 87 -9.91 -40.51 23.45
C ILE A 87 -9.16 -40.70 24.78
N ASP A 88 -9.29 -41.86 25.42
CA ASP A 88 -8.53 -42.22 26.62
C ASP A 88 -7.02 -42.17 26.33
N THR A 89 -6.58 -42.63 25.16
CA THR A 89 -5.16 -42.53 24.73
C THR A 89 -4.73 -41.07 24.53
N LEU A 90 -5.52 -40.25 23.82
CA LEU A 90 -5.25 -38.82 23.65
C LEU A 90 -5.11 -38.09 25.00
N ARG A 91 -5.96 -38.44 25.99
CA ARG A 91 -5.88 -37.92 27.35
C ARG A 91 -4.58 -38.25 28.06
N THR A 92 -3.99 -39.44 27.83
CA THR A 92 -2.63 -39.74 28.33
C THR A 92 -1.55 -38.85 27.71
N LYS A 93 -1.77 -38.34 26.49
CA LYS A 93 -0.90 -37.38 25.79
C LYS A 93 -1.21 -35.91 26.15
N GLY A 94 -2.15 -35.66 27.06
CA GLY A 94 -2.54 -34.32 27.50
C GLY A 94 -3.43 -33.56 26.53
N GLY A 95 -4.25 -34.29 25.75
CA GLY A 95 -5.31 -33.75 24.91
C GLY A 95 -6.71 -34.18 25.36
N ASP A 96 -7.75 -33.73 24.65
CA ASP A 96 -9.14 -34.18 24.85
C ASP A 96 -9.99 -33.91 23.59
N VAL A 97 -11.28 -34.26 23.59
CA VAL A 97 -12.19 -33.99 22.46
C VAL A 97 -13.45 -33.26 22.87
N ILE A 98 -13.99 -32.48 21.94
CA ILE A 98 -15.37 -32.00 21.95
C ILE A 98 -16.20 -33.03 21.17
N ILE A 99 -17.34 -33.44 21.71
CA ILE A 99 -18.29 -34.30 21.00
C ILE A 99 -19.41 -33.43 20.41
N SER A 100 -19.59 -33.46 19.08
CA SER A 100 -20.57 -32.64 18.38
C SER A 100 -21.82 -33.43 17.96
N PHE A 101 -23.00 -32.85 18.19
CA PHE A 101 -24.30 -33.40 17.79
C PHE A 101 -24.88 -32.59 16.62
N GLY A 102 -25.40 -33.24 15.58
CA GLY A 102 -26.06 -32.58 14.45
C GLY A 102 -25.27 -32.65 13.14
N GLY A 103 -24.94 -31.49 12.56
CA GLY A 103 -24.29 -31.35 11.25
C GLY A 103 -25.24 -31.42 10.05
N ALA A 104 -24.75 -31.06 8.86
CA ALA A 104 -25.54 -30.75 7.66
C ALA A 104 -26.55 -31.83 7.24
N PHE A 105 -26.20 -33.11 7.41
CA PHE A 105 -27.06 -34.24 7.03
C PHE A 105 -28.11 -34.61 8.09
N ALA A 106 -28.11 -33.94 9.26
CA ALA A 106 -28.97 -34.29 10.40
C ALA A 106 -30.41 -33.74 10.35
N GLU A 107 -30.87 -33.20 9.22
CA GLU A 107 -32.21 -32.60 9.01
C GLU A 107 -33.38 -33.43 9.59
N LYS A 108 -33.25 -34.76 9.60
CA LYS A 108 -34.26 -35.71 10.12
C LYS A 108 -33.72 -36.65 11.22
N THR A 109 -32.48 -36.46 11.65
CA THR A 109 -31.77 -37.31 12.64
C THR A 109 -31.14 -36.51 13.78
N GLU A 110 -31.23 -35.18 13.81
CA GLU A 110 -30.79 -34.38 14.96
C GLU A 110 -31.55 -34.83 16.23
N PRO A 111 -30.86 -35.08 17.36
CA PRO A 111 -31.49 -35.69 18.52
C PRO A 111 -32.73 -34.98 19.08
N ALA A 112 -32.79 -33.65 19.11
CA ALA A 112 -33.97 -32.93 19.61
C ALA A 112 -35.15 -32.89 18.62
N ILE A 113 -34.93 -33.18 17.33
CA ILE A 113 -35.98 -33.46 16.33
C ILE A 113 -36.58 -34.85 16.57
N VAL A 114 -35.74 -35.87 16.81
CA VAL A 114 -36.18 -37.27 16.94
C VAL A 114 -36.75 -37.59 18.33
N ILE A 115 -36.12 -37.09 19.39
CA ILE A 115 -36.43 -37.45 20.78
C ILE A 115 -37.30 -36.34 21.38
N THR A 116 -38.61 -36.46 21.21
CA THR A 116 -39.59 -35.42 21.56
C THR A 116 -39.95 -35.36 23.05
N ASP A 117 -39.61 -36.37 23.85
CA ASP A 117 -39.67 -36.28 25.32
C ASP A 117 -38.37 -35.66 25.88
N LEU A 118 -38.53 -34.63 26.72
CA LEU A 118 -37.41 -33.87 27.26
C LEU A 118 -36.49 -34.69 28.18
N ASN A 119 -37.04 -35.61 28.98
CA ASN A 119 -36.22 -36.41 29.91
C ASN A 119 -35.45 -37.47 29.12
N ASN A 120 -36.08 -38.12 28.15
CA ASN A 120 -35.39 -39.03 27.23
C ASN A 120 -34.28 -38.31 26.43
N LEU A 121 -34.45 -37.03 26.07
CA LEU A 121 -33.41 -36.24 25.40
C LEU A 121 -32.24 -35.92 26.34
N VAL A 122 -32.52 -35.57 27.60
CA VAL A 122 -31.50 -35.36 28.65
C VAL A 122 -30.74 -36.65 28.96
N ASP A 123 -31.43 -37.79 29.08
CA ASP A 123 -30.81 -39.09 29.31
C ASP A 123 -29.98 -39.54 28.09
N ALA A 124 -30.43 -39.22 26.87
CA ALA A 124 -29.67 -39.51 25.65
C ALA A 124 -28.36 -38.71 25.59
N TYR A 125 -28.40 -37.37 25.68
CA TYR A 125 -27.19 -36.55 25.73
C TYR A 125 -26.30 -36.89 26.94
N GLY A 126 -26.92 -37.12 28.11
CA GLY A 126 -26.24 -37.53 29.34
C GLY A 126 -25.53 -38.88 29.19
N SER A 127 -26.06 -39.82 28.41
CA SER A 127 -25.40 -41.11 28.17
C SER A 127 -24.08 -40.97 27.41
N VAL A 128 -23.99 -40.01 26.46
CA VAL A 128 -22.73 -39.70 25.76
C VAL A 128 -21.72 -39.06 26.71
N ILE A 129 -22.18 -38.12 27.54
CA ILE A 129 -21.33 -37.47 28.56
C ILE A 129 -20.80 -38.50 29.56
N ASP A 130 -21.65 -39.41 30.03
CA ASP A 130 -21.27 -40.48 30.98
C ASP A 130 -20.37 -41.55 30.33
N THR A 131 -20.59 -41.92 29.06
CA THR A 131 -19.78 -42.94 28.35
C THR A 131 -18.33 -42.49 28.12
N TYR A 132 -18.13 -41.24 27.70
CA TYR A 132 -16.79 -40.71 27.38
C TYR A 132 -16.17 -39.88 28.52
N GLY A 133 -16.95 -39.55 29.56
CA GLY A 133 -16.53 -38.61 30.60
C GLY A 133 -16.23 -37.24 30.00
N MET A 134 -17.23 -36.58 29.41
CA MET A 134 -17.07 -35.28 28.75
C MET A 134 -17.32 -34.11 29.70
N ASN A 135 -16.53 -33.04 29.54
CA ASN A 135 -16.82 -31.71 30.07
C ASN A 135 -17.02 -30.66 28.97
N TYR A 136 -16.96 -31.04 27.68
CA TYR A 136 -17.23 -30.15 26.55
C TYR A 136 -18.05 -30.91 25.49
N ILE A 137 -19.20 -30.35 25.11
CA ILE A 137 -20.00 -30.81 23.97
C ILE A 137 -20.32 -29.66 23.00
N ASP A 138 -20.62 -29.99 21.75
CA ASP A 138 -21.00 -29.04 20.71
C ASP A 138 -22.35 -29.41 20.08
N PHE A 139 -23.09 -28.41 19.64
CA PHE A 139 -24.35 -28.56 18.91
C PHE A 139 -24.23 -27.87 17.56
N ASP A 140 -23.93 -28.63 16.51
CA ASP A 140 -23.82 -28.15 15.15
C ASP A 140 -25.20 -28.18 14.48
N ILE A 141 -25.85 -27.02 14.42
CA ILE A 141 -27.28 -26.91 14.17
C ILE A 141 -27.52 -26.18 12.85
N GLU A 142 -27.69 -26.98 11.80
CA GLU A 142 -27.75 -26.55 10.42
C GLU A 142 -29.16 -26.60 9.81
N GLY A 143 -29.34 -25.88 8.69
CA GLY A 143 -30.50 -25.98 7.80
C GLY A 143 -31.87 -26.05 8.49
N GLY A 144 -32.57 -27.17 8.30
CA GLY A 144 -33.90 -27.40 8.87
C GLY A 144 -33.92 -27.54 10.41
N ALA A 145 -32.81 -27.93 11.04
CA ALA A 145 -32.72 -28.02 12.49
C ALA A 145 -32.64 -26.63 13.13
N LEU A 146 -31.88 -25.71 12.53
CA LEU A 146 -31.75 -24.31 12.99
C LEU A 146 -33.10 -23.58 13.08
N THR A 147 -34.02 -23.89 12.16
CA THR A 147 -35.34 -23.25 12.11
C THR A 147 -36.44 -24.00 12.87
N ASN A 148 -36.15 -25.19 13.43
CA ASN A 148 -37.12 -25.99 14.18
C ASN A 148 -37.24 -25.52 15.63
N ILE A 149 -38.14 -24.55 15.87
CA ILE A 149 -38.36 -23.92 17.19
C ILE A 149 -38.70 -24.95 18.28
N ASP A 150 -39.49 -25.98 17.98
CA ASP A 150 -39.89 -27.01 18.94
C ASP A 150 -38.73 -27.95 19.33
N ALA A 151 -37.83 -28.28 18.39
CA ALA A 151 -36.60 -29.03 18.69
C ALA A 151 -35.62 -28.16 19.49
N ASN A 152 -35.40 -26.91 19.05
CA ASN A 152 -34.44 -25.99 19.66
C ASN A 152 -34.81 -25.65 21.11
N SER A 153 -36.08 -25.37 21.39
CA SER A 153 -36.55 -25.08 22.76
C SER A 153 -36.32 -26.26 23.70
N ARG A 154 -36.59 -27.49 23.22
CA ARG A 154 -36.33 -28.75 23.94
C ARG A 154 -34.84 -28.99 24.18
N ARG A 155 -33.99 -28.63 23.20
CA ARG A 155 -32.53 -28.70 23.31
C ARG A 155 -32.01 -27.73 24.37
N TYR A 156 -32.54 -26.51 24.43
CA TYR A 156 -32.20 -25.52 25.46
C TYR A 156 -32.56 -26.00 26.88
N GLU A 157 -33.79 -26.49 27.07
CA GLU A 157 -34.21 -27.09 28.34
C GLU A 157 -33.35 -28.31 28.73
N ALA A 158 -32.95 -29.11 27.74
CA ALA A 158 -32.06 -30.25 27.98
C ALA A 158 -30.65 -29.81 28.39
N ILE A 159 -30.03 -28.84 27.69
CA ILE A 159 -28.71 -28.29 28.03
C ILE A 159 -28.71 -27.69 29.44
N LEU A 160 -29.75 -26.97 29.83
CA LEU A 160 -29.88 -26.42 31.19
C LEU A 160 -29.91 -27.53 32.25
N LYS A 161 -30.67 -28.61 32.01
CA LYS A 161 -30.70 -29.80 32.89
C LYS A 161 -29.38 -30.56 32.92
N LEU A 162 -28.65 -30.62 31.80
CA LEU A 162 -27.31 -31.20 31.74
C LEU A 162 -26.31 -30.38 32.55
N LYS A 163 -26.34 -29.04 32.46
CA LYS A 163 -25.53 -28.14 33.30
C LYS A 163 -25.92 -28.20 34.80
N GLU A 164 -27.11 -28.70 35.15
CA GLU A 164 -27.43 -29.07 36.55
C GLU A 164 -26.81 -30.41 36.98
N LYS A 165 -26.77 -31.42 36.10
CA LYS A 165 -26.15 -32.74 36.36
C LYS A 165 -24.61 -32.67 36.33
N TYR A 166 -24.05 -31.80 35.49
CA TYR A 166 -22.63 -31.62 35.23
C TYR A 166 -22.27 -30.12 35.31
N PRO A 167 -21.96 -29.59 36.51
CA PRO A 167 -21.72 -28.14 36.70
C PRO A 167 -20.57 -27.57 35.86
N ASP A 168 -19.57 -28.39 35.56
CA ASP A 168 -18.37 -28.01 34.80
C ASP A 168 -18.52 -28.24 33.27
N LEU A 169 -19.73 -28.56 32.78
CA LEU A 169 -19.99 -28.84 31.36
C LEU A 169 -20.00 -27.55 30.54
N MET A 170 -18.95 -27.35 29.76
CA MET A 170 -18.90 -26.40 28.65
C MET A 170 -19.77 -26.88 27.49
N VAL A 171 -20.44 -25.95 26.84
CA VAL A 171 -21.27 -26.22 25.67
C VAL A 171 -21.02 -25.17 24.58
N SER A 172 -20.75 -25.60 23.36
CA SER A 172 -20.82 -24.72 22.18
C SER A 172 -22.04 -25.00 21.31
N THR A 173 -22.31 -24.08 20.40
CA THR A 173 -23.13 -24.37 19.22
C THR A 173 -22.38 -23.88 18.00
N THR A 174 -22.38 -24.69 16.95
CA THR A 174 -21.80 -24.41 15.65
C THR A 174 -22.93 -24.06 14.67
N ILE A 175 -22.78 -22.94 13.96
CA ILE A 175 -23.82 -22.35 13.11
C ILE A 175 -23.21 -21.65 11.88
N ALA A 176 -23.95 -21.67 10.77
CA ALA A 176 -23.58 -20.94 9.55
C ALA A 176 -23.60 -19.41 9.74
N VAL A 177 -22.75 -18.71 8.98
CA VAL A 177 -22.58 -17.25 9.04
C VAL A 177 -22.32 -16.69 7.63
N MET A 178 -22.66 -15.42 7.38
CA MET A 178 -22.33 -14.71 6.15
C MET A 178 -21.24 -13.66 6.42
N PRO A 179 -20.57 -13.07 5.41
CA PRO A 179 -19.60 -12.00 5.63
C PRO A 179 -20.19 -10.77 6.34
N TYR A 180 -21.48 -10.49 6.17
CA TYR A 180 -22.22 -9.47 6.94
C TYR A 180 -22.61 -9.91 8.37
N GLY A 181 -22.19 -11.09 8.83
CA GLY A 181 -22.50 -11.68 10.14
C GLY A 181 -23.58 -12.77 10.09
N LEU A 182 -24.12 -13.08 11.26
CA LEU A 182 -25.25 -14.00 11.46
C LEU A 182 -26.52 -13.45 10.78
N THR A 183 -27.30 -14.34 10.15
CA THR A 183 -28.60 -13.98 9.56
C THR A 183 -29.70 -13.93 10.64
N GLU A 184 -30.89 -13.44 10.28
CA GLU A 184 -32.05 -13.43 11.16
C GLU A 184 -32.39 -14.82 11.75
N PHE A 185 -32.10 -15.93 11.04
CA PHE A 185 -32.34 -17.28 11.57
C PHE A 185 -31.43 -17.61 12.77
N GLN A 186 -30.12 -17.37 12.64
CA GLN A 186 -29.16 -17.56 13.73
C GLN A 186 -29.41 -16.59 14.89
N LEU A 187 -29.74 -15.33 14.59
CA LEU A 187 -30.07 -14.33 15.62
C LEU A 187 -31.34 -14.72 16.40
N ASN A 188 -32.37 -15.25 15.73
CA ASN A 188 -33.57 -15.78 16.39
C ASN A 188 -33.29 -17.06 17.18
N TYR A 189 -32.43 -17.96 16.68
CA TYR A 189 -31.96 -19.15 17.41
C TYR A 189 -31.33 -18.74 18.76
N LEU A 190 -30.32 -17.86 18.74
CA LEU A 190 -29.65 -17.37 19.96
C LEU A 190 -30.58 -16.53 20.85
N SER A 191 -31.46 -15.70 20.27
CA SER A 191 -32.48 -14.95 21.02
C SER A 191 -33.42 -15.87 21.80
N ASN A 192 -33.76 -17.04 21.25
CA ASN A 192 -34.59 -18.04 21.94
C ASN A 192 -33.82 -18.78 23.04
N ALA A 193 -32.49 -18.93 22.92
CA ALA A 193 -31.66 -19.42 24.02
C ALA A 193 -31.67 -18.45 25.21
N THR A 194 -31.47 -17.14 24.98
CA THR A 194 -31.57 -16.12 26.05
C THR A 194 -32.94 -16.08 26.73
N LYS A 195 -34.04 -16.38 26.01
CA LYS A 195 -35.38 -16.50 26.61
C LYS A 195 -35.47 -17.72 27.55
N ALA A 196 -34.93 -18.87 27.16
CA ALA A 196 -34.87 -20.06 27.99
C ALA A 196 -33.98 -19.86 29.23
N GLU A 197 -32.83 -19.17 29.09
CA GLU A 197 -31.96 -18.77 30.20
C GLU A 197 -32.69 -17.86 31.20
N ALA A 198 -33.39 -16.84 30.71
CA ALA A 198 -34.15 -15.92 31.55
C ALA A 198 -35.32 -16.61 32.28
N GLU A 199 -36.02 -17.54 31.63
CA GLU A 199 -37.05 -18.35 32.27
C GLU A 199 -36.46 -19.32 33.31
N TYR A 200 -35.38 -20.03 32.99
CA TYR A 200 -34.69 -20.90 33.93
C TYR A 200 -34.17 -20.14 35.16
N LYS A 201 -33.60 -18.95 34.96
CA LYS A 201 -33.16 -18.05 36.03
C LYS A 201 -34.32 -17.56 36.90
N LYS A 202 -35.46 -17.23 36.30
CA LYS A 202 -36.72 -16.90 37.01
C LYS A 202 -37.26 -18.09 37.83
N ASN A 203 -37.12 -19.31 37.32
CA ASN A 203 -37.66 -20.52 37.94
C ASN A 203 -36.72 -21.15 39.00
N THR A 204 -35.40 -20.95 38.91
CA THR A 204 -34.40 -21.57 39.80
C THR A 204 -33.58 -20.59 40.64
N GLY A 205 -33.56 -19.30 40.28
CA GLY A 205 -32.67 -18.29 40.86
C GLY A 205 -31.21 -18.37 40.39
N LYS A 206 -30.85 -19.34 39.54
CA LYS A 206 -29.47 -19.54 39.03
C LYS A 206 -29.24 -18.75 37.73
N ASP A 207 -28.11 -18.08 37.62
CA ASP A 207 -27.58 -17.61 36.33
C ASP A 207 -26.86 -18.78 35.64
N VAL A 208 -27.37 -19.25 34.49
CA VAL A 208 -26.75 -20.30 33.69
C VAL A 208 -26.87 -19.93 32.23
N LEU A 209 -25.73 -19.92 31.53
CA LEU A 209 -25.61 -19.70 30.10
C LEU A 209 -25.73 -21.05 29.37
N ILE A 210 -26.48 -21.12 28.28
CA ILE A 210 -26.65 -22.34 27.46
C ILE A 210 -25.39 -22.60 26.64
N PHE A 211 -24.88 -21.59 25.94
CA PHE A 211 -23.71 -21.69 25.05
C PHE A 211 -22.54 -20.85 25.57
N ASP A 212 -21.52 -21.52 26.10
CA ASP A 212 -20.28 -20.89 26.54
C ASP A 212 -19.48 -20.32 25.38
N ARG A 213 -19.59 -20.94 24.20
CA ARG A 213 -18.98 -20.52 22.94
C ARG A 213 -19.98 -20.56 21.78
N ILE A 214 -19.97 -19.53 20.94
CA ILE A 214 -20.60 -19.56 19.60
C ILE A 214 -19.51 -19.85 18.58
N ASN A 215 -19.55 -21.01 17.93
CA ASN A 215 -18.65 -21.36 16.83
C ASN A 215 -19.33 -21.01 15.50
N ILE A 216 -18.60 -20.38 14.58
CA ILE A 216 -19.14 -19.98 13.28
C ILE A 216 -18.42 -20.66 12.12
N MET A 217 -19.22 -21.15 11.17
CA MET A 217 -18.77 -21.84 9.97
C MET A 217 -18.44 -20.84 8.86
N LEU A 218 -17.15 -20.57 8.68
CA LEU A 218 -16.60 -19.56 7.77
C LEU A 218 -16.44 -20.17 6.37
N MET A 219 -17.57 -20.55 5.78
CA MET A 219 -17.68 -21.36 4.56
C MET A 219 -19.04 -21.15 3.87
N ASP A 220 -19.11 -21.57 2.62
CA ASP A 220 -20.32 -21.73 1.79
C ASP A 220 -21.23 -20.49 1.73
N TYR A 221 -20.59 -19.34 1.50
CA TYR A 221 -21.23 -18.02 1.40
C TYR A 221 -22.11 -17.87 0.14
N GLY A 222 -21.91 -18.71 -0.88
CA GLY A 222 -22.74 -18.80 -2.07
C GLY A 222 -22.26 -17.96 -3.25
N ASN A 223 -23.00 -18.06 -4.37
CA ASN A 223 -22.56 -17.63 -5.71
C ASN A 223 -22.15 -16.16 -5.87
N ASP A 224 -22.52 -15.27 -4.96
CA ASP A 224 -22.21 -13.85 -5.04
C ASP A 224 -20.84 -13.50 -4.39
N TYR A 225 -20.27 -14.40 -3.59
CA TYR A 225 -19.01 -14.22 -2.88
C TYR A 225 -17.87 -14.95 -3.61
N LYS A 226 -17.13 -14.20 -4.45
CA LYS A 226 -16.06 -14.74 -5.32
C LYS A 226 -14.69 -14.05 -5.13
N GLY A 227 -14.56 -13.21 -4.12
CA GLY A 227 -13.32 -12.55 -3.71
C GLY A 227 -12.50 -13.41 -2.75
N ASP A 228 -11.72 -12.76 -1.90
CA ASP A 228 -10.82 -13.44 -0.97
C ASP A 228 -11.57 -14.08 0.21
N MET A 229 -11.46 -15.41 0.33
CA MET A 229 -12.15 -16.19 1.36
C MET A 229 -11.63 -15.93 2.78
N GLY A 230 -10.38 -15.47 2.94
CA GLY A 230 -9.82 -15.08 4.23
C GLY A 230 -10.39 -13.74 4.71
N GLN A 231 -10.51 -12.77 3.80
CA GLN A 231 -11.14 -11.49 4.07
C GLN A 231 -12.63 -11.65 4.41
N TYR A 232 -13.38 -12.45 3.63
CA TYR A 232 -14.78 -12.76 3.95
C TYR A 232 -14.96 -13.46 5.31
N ALA A 233 -14.02 -14.34 5.69
CA ALA A 233 -14.02 -14.97 7.01
C ALA A 233 -13.75 -13.97 8.15
N ILE A 234 -12.89 -12.97 7.91
CA ILE A 234 -12.63 -11.86 8.84
C ILE A 234 -13.86 -10.94 8.96
N GLU A 235 -14.55 -10.62 7.87
CA GLU A 235 -15.81 -9.87 7.92
C GLU A 235 -16.89 -10.61 8.71
N ALA A 236 -17.10 -11.89 8.40
CA ALA A 236 -18.08 -12.74 9.07
C ALA A 236 -17.84 -12.80 10.59
N ALA A 237 -16.58 -12.98 11.00
CA ALA A 237 -16.17 -12.97 12.40
C ALA A 237 -16.38 -11.59 13.06
N THR A 238 -15.89 -10.52 12.43
CA THR A 238 -15.97 -9.15 12.95
C THR A 238 -17.42 -8.68 13.13
N ASN A 239 -18.29 -9.00 12.16
CA ASN A 239 -19.70 -8.63 12.22
C ASN A 239 -20.49 -9.51 13.19
N THR A 240 -20.14 -10.80 13.32
CA THR A 240 -20.68 -11.67 14.37
C THR A 240 -20.33 -11.19 15.77
N ASN A 241 -19.09 -10.75 16.04
CA ASN A 241 -18.72 -10.22 17.36
C ASN A 241 -19.63 -9.04 17.76
N LYS A 242 -19.82 -8.07 16.86
CA LYS A 242 -20.72 -6.91 17.05
C LYS A 242 -22.16 -7.34 17.34
N GLN A 243 -22.69 -8.33 16.61
CA GLN A 243 -24.03 -8.87 16.83
C GLN A 243 -24.16 -9.61 18.17
N LEU A 244 -23.15 -10.40 18.57
CA LEU A 244 -23.13 -11.08 19.86
C LEU A 244 -23.07 -10.07 21.02
N SER A 245 -22.29 -8.99 20.87
CA SER A 245 -22.23 -7.86 21.81
C SER A 245 -23.57 -7.15 22.00
N GLN A 246 -24.37 -7.05 20.94
CA GLN A 246 -25.70 -6.44 20.97
C GLN A 246 -26.81 -7.40 21.43
N GLY A 247 -26.57 -8.71 21.35
CA GLY A 247 -27.56 -9.76 21.63
C GLY A 247 -27.12 -10.74 22.72
N TYR A 248 -26.74 -11.95 22.31
CA TYR A 248 -26.56 -13.12 23.19
C TYR A 248 -25.49 -12.93 24.30
N TYR A 249 -24.47 -12.11 24.04
CA TYR A 249 -23.42 -11.76 25.00
C TYR A 249 -23.47 -10.27 25.41
N SER A 250 -24.66 -9.67 25.39
CA SER A 250 -24.86 -8.29 25.84
C SER A 250 -24.35 -8.04 27.26
N GLY A 251 -23.62 -6.94 27.43
CA GLY A 251 -22.95 -6.57 28.68
C GLY A 251 -21.57 -7.19 28.90
N LYS A 252 -21.05 -8.00 27.97
CA LYS A 252 -19.64 -8.44 27.97
C LYS A 252 -18.74 -7.45 27.22
N SER A 253 -17.45 -7.43 27.57
CA SER A 253 -16.44 -6.74 26.78
C SER A 253 -16.12 -7.48 25.47
N GLU A 254 -15.60 -6.76 24.46
CA GLU A 254 -15.23 -7.33 23.17
C GLU A 254 -14.22 -8.49 23.29
N ALA A 255 -13.24 -8.37 24.18
CA ALA A 255 -12.27 -9.44 24.47
C ALA A 255 -12.91 -10.69 25.12
N GLU A 256 -13.93 -10.52 25.97
CA GLU A 256 -14.71 -11.66 26.48
C GLU A 256 -15.56 -12.31 25.38
N ILE A 257 -16.03 -11.54 24.39
CA ILE A 257 -16.80 -12.07 23.27
C ILE A 257 -15.88 -12.85 22.32
N TRP A 258 -14.69 -12.33 21.99
CA TRP A 258 -13.70 -13.08 21.20
C TRP A 258 -13.27 -14.39 21.88
N LYS A 259 -13.02 -14.40 23.20
CA LYS A 259 -12.81 -15.64 23.96
C LYS A 259 -13.97 -16.63 23.89
N ARG A 260 -15.19 -16.16 23.60
CA ARG A 260 -16.41 -16.96 23.43
C ARG A 260 -16.80 -17.19 21.97
N MET A 261 -15.95 -16.82 21.02
CA MET A 261 -16.11 -17.21 19.62
C MET A 261 -15.27 -18.43 19.28
N GLY A 262 -15.75 -19.23 18.34
CA GLY A 262 -14.99 -20.23 17.61
C GLY A 262 -15.01 -19.90 16.12
N LEU A 263 -13.88 -20.09 15.44
CA LEU A 263 -13.74 -19.80 14.01
C LEU A 263 -13.44 -21.10 13.26
N THR A 264 -14.36 -21.54 12.40
CA THR A 264 -14.24 -22.80 11.65
C THR A 264 -14.31 -22.54 10.14
N PRO A 265 -13.19 -22.28 9.46
CA PRO A 265 -13.14 -22.29 8.00
C PRO A 265 -13.29 -23.71 7.44
N MET A 266 -13.79 -23.81 6.21
CA MET A 266 -13.63 -25.00 5.38
C MET A 266 -12.37 -24.81 4.55
N ILE A 267 -11.48 -25.81 4.50
CA ILE A 267 -10.14 -25.64 3.91
C ILE A 267 -10.09 -25.99 2.43
N GLY A 268 -9.34 -25.24 1.62
CA GLY A 268 -9.31 -25.42 0.17
C GLY A 268 -10.68 -25.19 -0.48
N GLN A 269 -11.07 -26.05 -1.41
CA GLN A 269 -12.32 -25.99 -2.17
C GLN A 269 -13.54 -26.32 -1.31
N ASN A 270 -14.45 -25.35 -1.14
CA ASN A 270 -15.75 -25.51 -0.47
C ASN A 270 -16.80 -26.18 -1.41
N ASP A 271 -18.09 -26.22 -1.04
CA ASP A 271 -19.12 -26.82 -1.92
C ASP A 271 -19.39 -26.01 -3.20
N ASN A 272 -19.05 -24.71 -3.19
CA ASN A 272 -19.18 -23.78 -4.32
C ASN A 272 -17.85 -23.61 -5.09
N GLN A 273 -17.87 -23.80 -6.41
CA GLN A 273 -16.70 -23.73 -7.31
C GLN A 273 -15.90 -22.41 -7.29
N TYR A 274 -16.46 -21.33 -6.73
CA TYR A 274 -15.80 -20.02 -6.59
C TYR A 274 -15.15 -19.81 -5.23
N GLU A 275 -15.42 -20.68 -4.26
CA GLU A 275 -15.00 -20.54 -2.87
C GLU A 275 -13.83 -21.49 -2.57
N ILE A 276 -12.62 -20.92 -2.54
CA ILE A 276 -11.38 -21.64 -2.24
C ILE A 276 -10.65 -20.93 -1.10
N PHE A 277 -10.69 -21.51 0.10
CA PHE A 277 -9.96 -21.02 1.26
C PHE A 277 -8.50 -21.51 1.21
N THR A 278 -7.59 -20.65 0.74
CA THR A 278 -6.19 -21.01 0.50
C THR A 278 -5.34 -21.07 1.79
N LEU A 279 -4.12 -21.62 1.67
CA LEU A 279 -3.12 -21.62 2.73
C LEU A 279 -2.73 -20.20 3.20
N ASN A 280 -2.83 -19.18 2.32
CA ASN A 280 -2.63 -17.79 2.74
C ASN A 280 -3.84 -17.27 3.52
N ASN A 281 -5.06 -17.60 3.11
CA ASN A 281 -6.27 -17.26 3.88
C ASN A 281 -6.25 -17.89 5.28
N ALA A 282 -5.67 -19.08 5.41
CA ALA A 282 -5.45 -19.73 6.71
C ALA A 282 -4.49 -18.95 7.62
N LYS A 283 -3.40 -18.38 7.07
CA LYS A 283 -2.48 -17.51 7.82
C LYS A 283 -3.17 -16.23 8.26
N THR A 284 -3.78 -15.50 7.32
CA THR A 284 -4.48 -14.24 7.58
C THR A 284 -5.60 -14.40 8.61
N LEU A 285 -6.38 -15.48 8.55
CA LEU A 285 -7.41 -15.77 9.55
C LEU A 285 -6.82 -16.19 10.91
N ALA A 286 -5.71 -16.93 10.94
CA ALA A 286 -5.01 -17.27 12.18
C ALA A 286 -4.40 -16.03 12.86
N GLU A 287 -3.80 -15.13 12.09
CA GLU A 287 -3.24 -13.86 12.55
C GLU A 287 -4.35 -12.95 13.13
N PHE A 288 -5.47 -12.81 12.41
CA PHE A 288 -6.65 -12.10 12.90
C PHE A 288 -7.20 -12.72 14.21
N ALA A 289 -7.33 -14.04 14.27
CA ALA A 289 -7.82 -14.75 15.45
C ALA A 289 -6.88 -14.63 16.66
N GLY A 290 -5.56 -14.64 16.42
CA GLY A 290 -4.53 -14.39 17.43
C GLY A 290 -4.61 -12.96 17.95
N SER A 291 -4.69 -11.98 17.04
CA SER A 291 -4.81 -10.54 17.33
C SER A 291 -5.97 -10.24 18.29
N ASN A 292 -7.14 -10.80 17.99
CA ASN A 292 -8.38 -10.54 18.71
C ASN A 292 -8.57 -11.40 19.98
N GLY A 293 -7.69 -12.38 20.23
CA GLY A 293 -7.84 -13.29 21.37
C GLY A 293 -8.99 -14.31 21.21
N ALA A 294 -9.26 -14.76 19.98
CA ALA A 294 -10.32 -15.72 19.69
C ALA A 294 -10.13 -17.02 20.49
N GLY A 295 -11.18 -17.49 21.15
CA GLY A 295 -11.07 -18.61 22.11
C GLY A 295 -11.01 -20.00 21.48
N MET A 296 -11.32 -20.15 20.19
CA MET A 296 -11.17 -21.39 19.47
C MET A 296 -10.91 -21.14 17.98
N MET A 297 -9.94 -21.86 17.43
CA MET A 297 -9.78 -22.06 15.99
C MET A 297 -10.11 -23.52 15.65
N SER A 298 -10.59 -23.79 14.43
CA SER A 298 -10.95 -25.12 13.97
C SER A 298 -10.74 -25.22 12.45
N GLN A 299 -11.16 -26.33 11.83
CA GLN A 299 -11.36 -26.43 10.40
C GLN A 299 -12.33 -27.57 10.06
N TRP A 300 -13.05 -27.45 8.94
CA TRP A 300 -13.72 -28.57 8.27
C TRP A 300 -12.85 -29.04 7.09
N SER A 301 -12.13 -30.17 7.17
CA SER A 301 -11.97 -31.10 8.30
C SER A 301 -10.58 -31.75 8.24
N VAL A 302 -10.17 -32.47 9.29
CA VAL A 302 -8.85 -33.15 9.34
C VAL A 302 -8.61 -34.10 8.16
N HIS A 303 -9.66 -34.78 7.68
CA HIS A 303 -9.57 -35.68 6.53
C HIS A 303 -9.21 -34.95 5.24
N ARG A 304 -9.63 -33.69 5.12
CA ARG A 304 -9.46 -32.87 3.93
C ARG A 304 -8.06 -32.24 3.85
N ASP A 305 -7.28 -32.30 4.92
CA ASP A 305 -6.01 -31.57 5.06
C ASP A 305 -4.84 -32.29 4.35
N ASN A 306 -4.96 -32.46 3.03
CA ASN A 306 -3.95 -33.06 2.17
C ASN A 306 -4.16 -32.69 0.68
N GLY A 307 -3.06 -32.57 -0.06
CA GLY A 307 -3.04 -32.16 -1.47
C GLY A 307 -3.24 -33.29 -2.49
N ASN A 308 -3.94 -34.39 -2.15
CA ASN A 308 -4.05 -35.55 -3.06
C ASN A 308 -5.03 -35.37 -4.23
N CYS A 309 -5.76 -34.26 -4.33
CA CYS A 309 -6.77 -34.05 -5.39
C CYS A 309 -6.86 -32.62 -5.96
N PRO A 310 -5.75 -31.96 -6.31
CA PRO A 310 -5.74 -30.57 -6.76
C PRO A 310 -6.65 -30.36 -7.98
N GLY A 311 -7.41 -29.25 -7.99
CA GLY A 311 -8.34 -28.91 -9.06
C GLY A 311 -9.72 -29.55 -8.94
N GLN A 312 -10.20 -29.83 -7.71
CA GLN A 312 -11.64 -30.00 -7.52
C GLN A 312 -12.39 -28.68 -7.75
N VAL A 313 -13.69 -28.76 -8.08
CA VAL A 313 -14.59 -27.60 -8.25
C VAL A 313 -15.84 -27.67 -7.34
N VAL A 314 -15.86 -28.66 -6.44
CA VAL A 314 -16.81 -28.92 -5.35
C VAL A 314 -16.01 -29.65 -4.28
N ALA A 315 -16.38 -29.54 -3.00
CA ALA A 315 -15.65 -30.17 -1.92
C ALA A 315 -15.49 -31.70 -2.08
N SER A 316 -14.30 -32.19 -1.72
CA SER A 316 -14.06 -33.60 -1.43
C SER A 316 -14.01 -33.80 0.09
N PRO A 317 -14.56 -34.89 0.64
CA PRO A 317 -14.38 -35.24 2.05
C PRO A 317 -13.01 -35.86 2.36
N LEU A 318 -12.21 -36.20 1.34
CA LEU A 318 -10.94 -36.94 1.46
C LEU A 318 -9.67 -36.09 1.25
N CYS A 319 -9.81 -34.84 0.80
CA CYS A 319 -8.71 -33.96 0.40
C CYS A 319 -9.26 -32.53 0.14
N SER A 320 -8.41 -31.51 0.14
CA SER A 320 -8.82 -30.10 0.15
C SER A 320 -9.15 -29.56 -1.23
N GLY A 321 -8.81 -30.28 -2.30
CA GLY A 321 -8.97 -29.81 -3.67
C GLY A 321 -7.89 -28.84 -4.15
N ILE A 322 -6.90 -28.49 -3.31
CA ILE A 322 -5.74 -27.65 -3.67
C ILE A 322 -4.42 -28.42 -3.60
N VAL A 323 -3.32 -27.79 -4.03
CA VAL A 323 -1.96 -28.27 -3.76
C VAL A 323 -1.56 -27.80 -2.37
N GLN A 324 -1.13 -28.73 -1.51
CA GLN A 324 -0.62 -28.50 -0.15
C GLN A 324 0.16 -29.75 0.31
N ASP A 325 0.98 -29.61 1.35
CA ASP A 325 1.51 -30.76 2.10
C ASP A 325 0.44 -31.38 3.04
N PRO A 326 0.61 -32.63 3.50
CA PRO A 326 -0.27 -33.23 4.49
C PRO A 326 -0.29 -32.45 5.81
N TYR A 327 -1.49 -32.18 6.33
CA TYR A 327 -1.76 -31.42 7.55
C TYR A 327 -1.27 -29.96 7.53
N GLU A 328 -1.05 -29.36 6.36
CA GLU A 328 -0.53 -28.00 6.25
C GLU A 328 -1.48 -26.94 6.84
N PHE A 329 -2.80 -27.06 6.63
CA PHE A 329 -3.77 -26.15 7.27
C PHE A 329 -3.75 -26.31 8.80
N SER A 330 -3.71 -27.55 9.31
CA SER A 330 -3.55 -27.82 10.74
C SER A 330 -2.26 -27.25 11.30
N ASN A 331 -1.16 -27.31 10.54
CA ASN A 331 0.13 -26.76 10.96
C ASN A 331 0.16 -25.22 10.99
N ILE A 332 -0.68 -24.55 10.18
CA ILE A 332 -0.91 -23.11 10.27
C ILE A 332 -1.86 -22.80 11.45
N LEU A 333 -3.11 -23.29 11.37
CA LEU A 333 -4.22 -22.90 12.25
C LEU A 333 -4.00 -23.29 13.72
N LYS A 334 -3.24 -24.35 14.03
CA LYS A 334 -2.90 -24.71 15.42
C LYS A 334 -2.07 -23.67 16.15
N ASN A 335 -1.33 -22.84 15.42
CA ASN A 335 -0.39 -21.87 15.94
C ASN A 335 -0.99 -20.46 16.09
N TYR A 336 -2.29 -20.28 15.84
CA TYR A 336 -2.95 -18.96 15.76
C TYR A 336 -2.72 -18.06 17.00
N THR A 337 -2.63 -18.64 18.20
CA THR A 337 -2.33 -17.92 19.45
C THR A 337 -0.91 -17.34 19.49
N SER A 338 0.04 -17.95 18.79
CA SER A 338 1.40 -17.44 18.57
C SER A 338 1.54 -16.60 17.29
N MET A 339 0.55 -16.65 16.39
CA MET A 339 0.42 -15.79 15.21
C MET A 339 -0.30 -14.47 15.52
N ARG A 340 -0.56 -14.16 16.80
CA ARG A 340 -0.80 -12.77 17.21
C ARG A 340 0.36 -11.93 16.63
N PRO A 341 0.09 -10.87 15.85
CA PRO A 341 1.12 -9.89 15.54
C PRO A 341 1.81 -9.47 16.83
N SER A 342 3.11 -9.15 16.76
CA SER A 342 3.76 -8.43 17.85
C SER A 342 2.87 -7.24 18.22
N GLU A 343 2.64 -7.00 19.51
CA GLU A 343 1.97 -5.76 19.93
C GLU A 343 2.64 -4.60 19.22
N PRO A 344 1.90 -3.68 18.56
CA PRO A 344 2.44 -2.59 17.78
C PRO A 344 3.65 -2.00 18.50
N ALA A 345 4.82 -2.17 17.88
CA ALA A 345 6.09 -2.02 18.56
C ALA A 345 6.09 -0.62 19.18
N PRO A 346 6.18 -0.50 20.52
CA PRO A 346 5.68 0.68 21.22
C PRO A 346 6.35 1.94 20.68
N ILE A 347 5.56 2.78 20.02
CA ILE A 347 6.04 3.84 19.12
C ILE A 347 7.16 4.61 19.80
N SER A 348 8.32 4.65 19.14
CA SER A 348 9.56 5.07 19.77
C SER A 348 9.44 6.47 20.36
N SER A 349 9.96 6.63 21.56
CA SER A 349 10.12 7.92 22.23
C SER A 349 11.51 8.52 22.00
N THR A 350 12.22 8.08 20.96
CA THR A 350 13.54 8.62 20.57
C THR A 350 13.45 10.11 20.32
N ILE A 351 14.14 10.88 21.16
CA ILE A 351 14.35 12.32 20.98
C ILE A 351 15.49 12.49 19.98
N TRP A 352 15.13 12.55 18.69
CA TRP A 352 16.05 12.75 17.58
C TRP A 352 16.86 14.05 17.72
N PRO A 353 18.21 13.99 17.69
CA PRO A 353 19.06 15.18 17.82
C PRO A 353 18.81 16.24 16.73
N ASP A 354 19.07 17.52 17.06
CA ASP A 354 19.04 18.64 16.10
C ASP A 354 19.93 18.39 14.86
N GLN A 355 21.08 17.75 15.08
CA GLN A 355 22.06 17.38 14.04
C GLN A 355 22.39 15.89 14.19
N LEU A 356 22.16 15.10 13.15
CA LEU A 356 22.34 13.64 13.20
C LEU A 356 22.90 13.07 11.90
N CYS A 357 23.69 12.00 12.03
CA CYS A 357 24.19 11.22 10.91
C CYS A 357 23.32 9.97 10.75
N ALA A 358 22.64 9.82 9.61
CA ALA A 358 21.76 8.69 9.32
C ALA A 358 21.94 8.21 7.87
N PRO A 359 22.98 7.43 7.54
CA PRO A 359 23.22 6.90 6.20
C PRO A 359 22.08 5.95 5.77
N TYR A 360 21.80 5.89 4.47
CA TYR A 360 20.81 4.97 3.91
C TYR A 360 21.35 3.53 3.94
N ILE A 361 20.50 2.58 4.34
CA ILE A 361 20.75 1.14 4.23
C ILE A 361 19.63 0.48 3.44
N ASP A 362 20.00 -0.04 2.27
CA ASP A 362 19.11 -0.74 1.36
C ASP A 362 18.84 -2.17 1.88
N TYR A 363 17.60 -2.38 2.31
CA TYR A 363 17.08 -3.66 2.79
C TYR A 363 16.55 -4.56 1.66
N GLY A 364 16.40 -4.06 0.43
CA GLY A 364 16.17 -4.89 -0.76
C GLY A 364 17.42 -5.69 -1.20
N LEU A 365 18.61 -5.34 -0.70
CA LEU A 365 19.84 -6.06 -0.99
C LEU A 365 19.93 -7.40 -0.24
N TRP A 366 19.91 -8.50 -1.01
CA TRP A 366 20.23 -9.85 -0.54
C TRP A 366 21.68 -10.01 -0.02
N GLN A 367 22.58 -9.07 -0.34
CA GLN A 367 23.97 -9.04 0.12
C GLN A 367 24.39 -7.59 0.45
N GLY A 368 24.78 -7.35 1.70
CA GLY A 368 25.17 -6.03 2.22
C GLY A 368 25.51 -6.11 3.70
N TYR A 369 25.84 -4.97 4.32
CA TYR A 369 26.03 -4.89 5.78
C TYR A 369 24.69 -4.81 6.51
N THR A 370 24.62 -5.31 7.75
CA THR A 370 23.49 -5.03 8.65
C THR A 370 23.66 -3.70 9.38
N ILE A 371 22.58 -3.19 9.98
CA ILE A 371 22.68 -2.04 10.90
C ILE A 371 23.62 -2.35 12.06
N ASN A 372 23.58 -3.57 12.59
CA ASN A 372 24.43 -3.96 13.72
C ASN A 372 25.92 -4.09 13.33
N ASP A 373 26.26 -4.49 12.10
CA ASP A 373 27.65 -4.49 11.61
C ASP A 373 28.20 -3.06 11.57
N ALA A 374 27.44 -2.13 10.97
CA ALA A 374 27.83 -0.73 10.88
C ALA A 374 27.88 -0.04 12.25
N TYR A 375 26.95 -0.34 13.15
CA TYR A 375 27.00 0.14 14.53
C TYR A 375 28.27 -0.36 15.24
N ALA A 376 28.59 -1.64 15.12
CA ALA A 376 29.79 -2.22 15.74
C ALA A 376 31.10 -1.64 15.17
N ALA A 377 31.14 -1.33 13.86
CA ALA A 377 32.32 -0.75 13.20
C ALA A 377 32.48 0.76 13.43
N THR A 378 31.38 1.52 13.55
CA THR A 378 31.42 3.00 13.48
C THR A 378 30.89 3.70 14.73
N GLY A 379 30.03 3.06 15.52
CA GLY A 379 29.28 3.69 16.61
C GLY A 379 28.17 4.66 16.16
N VAL A 380 27.83 4.72 14.87
CA VAL A 380 26.69 5.51 14.37
C VAL A 380 25.38 4.91 14.90
N LYS A 381 24.52 5.77 15.43
CA LYS A 381 23.29 5.40 16.18
C LYS A 381 21.99 5.57 15.40
N TYR A 382 22.04 6.16 14.21
CA TYR A 382 20.86 6.48 13.41
C TYR A 382 21.10 6.04 11.97
N TYR A 383 20.06 5.54 11.31
CA TYR A 383 20.11 4.99 9.95
C TYR A 383 18.77 5.22 9.26
N THR A 384 18.78 5.32 7.93
CA THR A 384 17.56 5.36 7.12
C THR A 384 17.39 4.02 6.41
N CYS A 385 16.44 3.20 6.87
CA CYS A 385 16.12 1.91 6.24
C CYS A 385 15.28 2.16 4.99
N CYS A 386 15.70 1.62 3.84
CA CYS A 386 15.07 1.91 2.56
C CYS A 386 14.96 0.66 1.66
N PHE A 387 14.06 0.61 0.68
CA PHE A 387 12.86 1.44 0.49
C PHE A 387 11.60 0.60 0.71
N ILE A 388 10.58 1.20 1.32
CA ILE A 388 9.24 0.62 1.37
C ILE A 388 8.42 1.08 0.16
N THR A 389 7.91 0.12 -0.58
CA THR A 389 7.06 0.30 -1.77
C THR A 389 5.84 -0.62 -1.71
N VAL A 390 4.90 -0.46 -2.64
CA VAL A 390 3.70 -1.28 -2.77
C VAL A 390 4.00 -2.54 -3.58
N ASN A 391 3.87 -3.70 -2.95
CA ASN A 391 4.03 -5.01 -3.59
C ASN A 391 2.85 -5.34 -4.53
N ASN A 392 2.96 -6.43 -5.29
CA ASN A 392 1.92 -6.86 -6.25
C ASN A 392 0.57 -7.26 -5.59
N ALA A 393 0.51 -7.44 -4.27
CA ALA A 393 -0.72 -7.68 -3.52
C ALA A 393 -1.37 -6.39 -2.96
N GLY A 394 -0.73 -5.22 -3.15
CA GLY A 394 -1.20 -3.93 -2.64
C GLY A 394 -0.70 -3.58 -1.23
N GLU A 395 0.28 -4.32 -0.70
CA GLU A 395 0.81 -4.16 0.66
C GLU A 395 2.16 -3.41 0.65
N LEU A 396 2.48 -2.76 1.77
CA LEU A 396 3.76 -2.08 1.95
C LEU A 396 4.83 -3.07 2.45
N ARG A 397 5.96 -3.15 1.75
CA ARG A 397 7.11 -4.04 2.06
C ARG A 397 8.45 -3.40 1.68
N PHE A 398 9.54 -3.87 2.29
CA PHE A 398 10.91 -3.54 1.87
C PHE A 398 11.27 -4.32 0.59
N GLY A 399 11.40 -3.64 -0.54
CA GLY A 399 11.66 -4.28 -1.84
C GLY A 399 10.69 -5.44 -2.14
N ASP A 400 11.23 -6.56 -2.64
CA ASP A 400 10.46 -7.77 -2.96
C ASP A 400 10.19 -8.69 -1.74
N HIS A 401 10.51 -8.28 -0.50
CA HIS A 401 10.30 -9.14 0.68
C HIS A 401 8.81 -9.34 1.02
N THR A 402 8.44 -10.51 1.52
CA THR A 402 7.03 -10.86 1.82
C THR A 402 6.64 -10.58 3.26
N GLU A 403 7.63 -10.51 4.15
CA GLU A 403 7.49 -10.39 5.59
C GLU A 403 7.26 -8.92 5.98
N ALA A 404 6.16 -8.64 6.70
CA ALA A 404 5.80 -7.28 7.08
C ALA A 404 6.80 -6.65 8.07
N ASP A 405 7.40 -7.48 8.94
CA ASP A 405 8.36 -7.14 9.99
C ASP A 405 9.83 -7.43 9.61
N TYR A 406 10.11 -7.55 8.31
CA TYR A 406 11.46 -7.81 7.80
C TYR A 406 12.51 -6.86 8.41
N ARG A 407 13.58 -7.43 8.98
CA ARG A 407 14.66 -6.73 9.72
C ARG A 407 14.25 -6.01 11.03
N LEU A 408 13.03 -6.18 11.56
CA LEU A 408 12.63 -5.63 12.85
C LEU A 408 13.60 -6.02 14.01
N ASN A 409 14.17 -7.22 13.97
CA ASN A 409 15.17 -7.66 14.95
C ASN A 409 16.53 -6.92 14.85
N ASP A 410 16.93 -6.48 13.65
CA ASP A 410 18.15 -5.67 13.41
C ASP A 410 17.97 -4.29 14.08
N ILE A 411 16.80 -3.69 13.85
CA ILE A 411 16.35 -2.40 14.43
C ILE A 411 16.24 -2.48 15.97
N ASN A 412 15.64 -3.55 16.50
CA ASN A 412 15.51 -3.73 17.96
C ASN A 412 16.87 -3.95 18.66
N ALA A 413 17.85 -4.57 17.99
CA ALA A 413 19.21 -4.67 18.50
C ALA A 413 19.96 -3.31 18.48
N LEU A 414 19.72 -2.45 17.47
CA LEU A 414 20.19 -1.06 17.50
C LEU A 414 19.58 -0.28 18.67
N ARG A 415 18.27 -0.43 18.91
CA ARG A 415 17.55 0.21 20.03
C ARG A 415 18.05 -0.21 21.39
N ALA A 416 18.43 -1.48 21.56
CA ALA A 416 19.10 -1.96 22.78
C ALA A 416 20.46 -1.27 23.04
N ASN A 417 21.10 -0.74 21.99
CA ASN A 417 22.31 0.08 22.06
C ASN A 417 22.02 1.60 22.12
N GLY A 418 20.75 2.01 22.24
CA GLY A 418 20.31 3.39 22.28
C GLY A 418 20.52 4.15 20.96
N GLY A 419 20.29 3.48 19.83
CA GLY A 419 20.07 4.08 18.52
C GLY A 419 18.63 3.89 18.04
N ASP A 420 18.29 4.39 16.86
CA ASP A 420 16.97 4.18 16.23
C ASP A 420 17.03 4.36 14.71
N VAL A 421 15.92 4.13 14.00
CA VAL A 421 15.87 4.20 12.52
C VAL A 421 14.77 5.12 12.00
N ILE A 422 15.04 5.71 10.85
CA ILE A 422 14.06 6.34 9.96
C ILE A 422 13.65 5.28 8.93
N ILE A 423 12.36 5.16 8.61
CA ILE A 423 11.88 4.27 7.54
C ILE A 423 11.55 5.12 6.31
N SER A 424 12.20 4.84 5.17
CA SER A 424 11.99 5.59 3.93
C SER A 424 11.08 4.85 2.93
N PHE A 425 10.14 5.59 2.37
CA PHE A 425 9.22 5.16 1.31
C PHE A 425 9.67 5.70 -0.05
N GLY A 426 9.51 4.91 -1.12
CA GLY A 426 9.75 5.35 -2.49
C GLY A 426 11.12 4.98 -3.06
N GLY A 427 11.97 5.98 -3.31
CA GLY A 427 13.25 5.85 -4.01
C GLY A 427 13.10 5.66 -5.52
N ALA A 428 14.21 5.43 -6.23
CA ALA A 428 14.27 5.45 -7.70
C ALA A 428 13.36 4.42 -8.40
N PHE A 429 13.17 3.23 -7.81
CA PHE A 429 12.20 2.24 -8.30
C PHE A 429 10.73 2.53 -7.89
N GLY A 430 10.53 3.61 -7.14
CA GLY A 430 9.27 4.12 -6.62
C GLY A 430 8.35 4.77 -7.65
N GLU A 431 8.83 5.14 -8.85
CA GLU A 431 8.07 5.90 -9.86
C GLU A 431 6.64 5.38 -10.11
N SER A 432 6.47 4.06 -10.08
CA SER A 432 5.17 3.39 -10.19
C SER A 432 4.77 2.58 -8.95
N SER A 433 5.62 2.46 -7.94
CA SER A 433 5.42 1.60 -6.75
C SER A 433 5.29 2.38 -5.42
N GLU A 434 5.43 3.71 -5.44
CA GLU A 434 5.24 4.57 -4.27
C GLU A 434 3.78 4.49 -3.75
N PRO A 435 3.56 4.45 -2.41
CA PRO A 435 2.23 4.23 -1.86
C PRO A 435 1.13 5.22 -2.28
N ALA A 436 1.39 6.53 -2.34
CA ALA A 436 0.35 7.50 -2.72
C ALA A 436 0.03 7.53 -4.24
N VAL A 437 0.95 7.02 -5.08
CA VAL A 437 0.72 6.75 -6.51
C VAL A 437 -0.23 5.55 -6.70
N LYS A 438 -0.06 4.48 -5.93
CA LYS A 438 -0.86 3.23 -6.07
C LYS A 438 -2.15 3.21 -5.25
N ILE A 439 -2.10 3.66 -4.01
CA ILE A 439 -3.24 3.66 -3.08
C ILE A 439 -3.95 5.01 -3.24
N THR A 440 -4.98 5.03 -4.08
CA THR A 440 -5.71 6.25 -4.45
C THR A 440 -6.74 6.71 -3.41
N ASP A 441 -7.08 5.82 -2.48
CA ASP A 441 -7.96 6.03 -1.33
C ASP A 441 -7.15 6.61 -0.14
N LEU A 442 -7.58 7.74 0.41
CA LEU A 442 -6.84 8.44 1.48
C LEU A 442 -6.88 7.70 2.82
N ASP A 443 -8.00 7.05 3.14
CA ASP A 443 -8.15 6.34 4.42
C ASP A 443 -7.24 5.10 4.41
N LYS A 444 -7.27 4.34 3.31
CA LYS A 444 -6.37 3.19 3.10
C LYS A 444 -4.89 3.58 3.04
N LEU A 445 -4.55 4.76 2.52
CA LEU A 445 -3.17 5.26 2.54
C LEU A 445 -2.69 5.57 3.96
N VAL A 446 -3.56 6.13 4.81
CA VAL A 446 -3.26 6.39 6.23
C VAL A 446 -3.14 5.09 7.02
N ASP A 447 -3.98 4.09 6.74
CA ASP A 447 -3.86 2.76 7.35
C ASP A 447 -2.59 2.02 6.89
N ALA A 448 -2.23 2.12 5.61
CA ALA A 448 -1.00 1.56 5.05
C ALA A 448 0.26 2.17 5.67
N TYR A 449 0.36 3.49 5.76
CA TYR A 449 1.47 4.13 6.46
C TYR A 449 1.44 3.86 7.98
N SER A 450 0.25 3.75 8.57
CA SER A 450 0.10 3.37 9.98
C SER A 450 0.67 1.99 10.27
N SER A 451 0.42 0.98 9.43
CA SER A 451 0.90 -0.38 9.67
C SER A 451 2.42 -0.44 9.69
N VAL A 452 3.11 0.31 8.82
CA VAL A 452 4.58 0.43 8.86
C VAL A 452 5.07 1.11 10.14
N ILE A 453 4.43 2.22 10.54
CA ILE A 453 4.76 2.93 11.79
C ILE A 453 4.57 2.02 13.01
N GLU A 454 3.50 1.22 13.03
CA GLU A 454 3.13 0.29 14.10
C GLU A 454 3.99 -0.98 14.11
N THR A 455 4.34 -1.55 12.96
CA THR A 455 5.22 -2.74 12.85
C THR A 455 6.65 -2.42 13.26
N TYR A 456 7.20 -1.30 12.77
CA TYR A 456 8.58 -0.91 13.08
C TYR A 456 8.70 -0.05 14.34
N GLY A 457 7.60 0.42 14.91
CA GLY A 457 7.57 1.21 16.14
C GLY A 457 8.31 2.53 16.03
N VAL A 458 8.27 3.18 14.86
CA VAL A 458 9.10 4.36 14.55
C VAL A 458 8.35 5.68 14.75
N ASN A 459 9.05 6.69 15.23
CA ASN A 459 8.58 8.08 15.28
C ASN A 459 9.32 8.98 14.26
N TYR A 460 9.97 8.41 13.25
CA TYR A 460 10.52 9.13 12.10
C TYR A 460 10.33 8.31 10.82
N ILE A 461 9.68 8.90 9.82
CA ILE A 461 9.58 8.36 8.45
C ILE A 461 10.14 9.35 7.43
N ASP A 462 10.55 8.85 6.28
CA ASP A 462 11.08 9.61 5.15
C ASP A 462 10.30 9.29 3.87
N PHE A 463 10.13 10.29 3.01
CA PHE A 463 9.48 10.16 1.70
C PHE A 463 10.47 10.55 0.61
N ASP A 464 11.14 9.56 0.06
CA ASP A 464 12.08 9.72 -1.04
C ASP A 464 11.32 9.67 -2.36
N ILE A 465 11.06 10.84 -2.94
CA ILE A 465 10.15 11.00 -4.06
C ILE A 465 10.96 11.37 -5.29
N GLU A 466 11.05 10.41 -6.22
CA GLU A 466 11.93 10.48 -7.39
C GLU A 466 11.16 10.43 -8.72
N GLY A 467 11.82 10.86 -9.79
CA GLY A 467 11.36 10.74 -11.17
C GLY A 467 9.91 11.18 -11.39
N ALA A 468 9.13 10.35 -12.09
CA ALA A 468 7.73 10.59 -12.39
C ALA A 468 6.85 10.79 -11.14
N ALA A 469 7.20 10.25 -9.97
CA ALA A 469 6.41 10.40 -8.75
C ALA A 469 6.39 11.86 -8.23
N VAL A 470 7.48 12.63 -8.44
CA VAL A 470 7.55 14.06 -8.08
C VAL A 470 6.46 14.85 -8.79
N THR A 471 6.21 14.58 -10.07
CA THR A 471 5.26 15.34 -10.89
C THR A 471 3.80 14.92 -10.68
N ASN A 472 3.55 13.82 -9.97
CA ASN A 472 2.20 13.31 -9.72
C ASN A 472 1.49 14.09 -8.61
N GLN A 473 0.97 15.27 -8.95
CA GLN A 473 0.22 16.16 -8.05
C GLN A 473 -0.91 15.43 -7.29
N GLY A 474 -1.61 14.49 -7.94
CA GLY A 474 -2.68 13.70 -7.31
C GLY A 474 -2.19 12.73 -6.24
N ALA A 475 -0.98 12.18 -6.38
CA ALA A 475 -0.32 11.41 -5.33
C ALA A 475 0.21 12.32 -4.22
N ASN A 476 0.87 13.44 -4.59
CA ASN A 476 1.47 14.38 -3.65
C ASN A 476 0.45 14.96 -2.66
N SER A 477 -0.67 15.49 -3.17
CA SER A 477 -1.72 16.06 -2.32
C SER A 477 -2.35 15.02 -1.38
N ARG A 478 -2.53 13.78 -1.86
CA ARG A 478 -3.00 12.65 -1.03
C ARG A 478 -1.98 12.28 0.06
N ARG A 479 -0.69 12.25 -0.26
CA ARG A 479 0.42 12.00 0.67
C ARG A 479 0.49 13.07 1.75
N ASN A 480 0.39 14.34 1.35
CA ASN A 480 0.37 15.49 2.25
C ASN A 480 -0.82 15.45 3.22
N HIS A 481 -2.03 15.15 2.72
CA HIS A 481 -3.21 14.92 3.56
C HIS A 481 -3.10 13.69 4.48
N ALA A 482 -2.41 12.62 4.05
CA ALA A 482 -2.14 11.46 4.88
C ALA A 482 -1.16 11.80 6.02
N ILE A 483 -0.07 12.53 5.73
CA ILE A 483 0.93 12.97 6.72
C ILE A 483 0.29 13.81 7.84
N ILE A 484 -0.62 14.72 7.52
CA ILE A 484 -1.38 15.49 8.52
C ILE A 484 -2.10 14.55 9.50
N ARG A 485 -2.86 13.58 8.99
CA ARG A 485 -3.61 12.60 9.82
C ARG A 485 -2.68 11.68 10.61
N LEU A 486 -1.53 11.29 10.06
CA LEU A 486 -0.51 10.52 10.77
C LEU A 486 0.09 11.33 11.93
N LYS A 487 0.35 12.63 11.75
CA LYS A 487 0.81 13.51 12.83
C LYS A 487 -0.28 13.79 13.88
N GLU A 488 -1.56 13.72 13.53
CA GLU A 488 -2.66 13.70 14.53
C GLU A 488 -2.72 12.39 15.32
N LYS A 489 -2.50 11.24 14.65
CA LYS A 489 -2.48 9.91 15.29
C LYS A 489 -1.22 9.69 16.14
N TYR A 490 -0.10 10.26 15.72
CA TYR A 490 1.23 10.11 16.33
C TYR A 490 1.89 11.50 16.53
N PRO A 491 1.61 12.20 17.65
CA PRO A 491 2.08 13.58 17.85
C PRO A 491 3.60 13.78 17.81
N ASP A 492 4.38 12.75 18.17
CA ASP A 492 5.85 12.77 18.14
C ASP A 492 6.45 12.38 16.78
N LEU A 493 5.64 12.09 15.76
CA LEU A 493 6.10 11.63 14.44
C LEU A 493 6.79 12.75 13.67
N LYS A 494 8.11 12.62 13.50
CA LYS A 494 8.90 13.39 12.55
C LYS A 494 8.73 12.83 11.14
N VAL A 495 8.72 13.71 10.15
CA VAL A 495 8.61 13.33 8.74
C VAL A 495 9.63 14.11 7.91
N SER A 496 10.42 13.42 7.09
CA SER A 496 11.24 14.04 6.07
C SER A 496 10.72 13.74 4.67
N THR A 497 11.18 14.52 3.70
CA THR A 497 11.14 14.15 2.28
C THR A 497 12.55 14.27 1.71
N THR A 498 12.91 13.32 0.84
CA THR A 498 14.18 13.28 0.12
C THR A 498 13.91 13.53 -1.35
N LEU A 499 14.69 14.44 -1.94
CA LEU A 499 14.39 15.07 -3.23
C LEU A 499 15.66 15.31 -4.04
N ALA A 500 15.58 15.10 -5.36
CA ALA A 500 16.65 15.39 -6.31
C ALA A 500 16.93 16.89 -6.44
N VAL A 501 18.19 17.26 -6.70
CA VAL A 501 18.63 18.67 -6.76
C VAL A 501 19.74 18.86 -7.80
N SER A 502 19.76 20.01 -8.47
CA SER A 502 20.87 20.42 -9.34
C SER A 502 21.88 21.31 -8.59
N PRO A 503 23.10 21.55 -9.11
CA PRO A 503 24.06 22.49 -8.53
C PRO A 503 23.59 23.95 -8.42
N VAL A 504 22.44 24.32 -9.00
CA VAL A 504 21.79 25.65 -8.80
C VAL A 504 20.59 25.61 -7.86
N GLY A 505 20.11 24.42 -7.45
CA GLY A 505 18.96 24.21 -6.58
C GLY A 505 17.92 23.23 -7.17
N PHE A 506 16.73 23.23 -6.57
CA PHE A 506 15.55 22.49 -7.03
C PHE A 506 15.00 23.01 -8.36
N THR A 507 14.35 22.12 -9.12
CA THR A 507 13.60 22.46 -10.34
C THR A 507 12.18 22.97 -10.01
N GLU A 508 11.46 23.49 -11.01
CA GLU A 508 10.10 24.00 -10.82
C GLU A 508 9.10 22.92 -10.35
N GLU A 509 9.29 21.66 -10.77
CA GLU A 509 8.49 20.52 -10.36
C GLU A 509 8.66 20.19 -8.87
N VAL A 510 9.90 20.21 -8.37
CA VAL A 510 10.21 19.97 -6.95
C VAL A 510 9.73 21.15 -6.08
N LEU A 511 9.80 22.37 -6.59
CA LEU A 511 9.20 23.53 -5.93
C LEU A 511 7.67 23.44 -5.90
N ALA A 512 7.02 22.91 -6.95
CA ALA A 512 5.58 22.67 -6.97
C ALA A 512 5.15 21.59 -5.97
N PHE A 513 5.92 20.50 -5.83
CA PHE A 513 5.73 19.48 -4.79
C PHE A 513 5.72 20.09 -3.38
N LEU A 514 6.72 20.92 -3.07
CA LEU A 514 6.81 21.61 -1.76
C LEU A 514 5.74 22.68 -1.57
N SER A 515 5.27 23.31 -2.66
CA SER A 515 4.18 24.30 -2.64
C SER A 515 2.82 23.66 -2.32
N ASP A 516 2.50 22.49 -2.87
CA ASP A 516 1.29 21.73 -2.50
C ASP A 516 1.30 21.33 -1.02
N ALA A 517 2.45 20.84 -0.50
CA ALA A 517 2.61 20.56 0.92
C ALA A 517 2.37 21.80 1.79
N LYS A 518 2.92 22.96 1.41
CA LYS A 518 2.63 24.23 2.10
C LYS A 518 1.15 24.62 2.04
N GLY A 519 0.48 24.42 0.90
CA GLY A 519 -0.95 24.71 0.75
C GLY A 519 -1.83 23.86 1.69
N VAL A 520 -1.54 22.55 1.79
CA VAL A 520 -2.23 21.64 2.72
C VAL A 520 -1.95 22.01 4.18
N GLU A 521 -0.71 22.38 4.50
CA GLU A 521 -0.25 22.78 5.84
C GLU A 521 -0.88 24.10 6.31
N ASP A 522 -0.78 25.17 5.51
CA ASP A 522 -1.33 26.49 5.83
C ASP A 522 -2.86 26.40 5.99
N LYS A 523 -3.53 25.64 5.12
CA LYS A 523 -4.97 25.35 5.25
C LYS A 523 -5.27 24.69 6.59
N TYR A 524 -4.65 23.53 6.87
CA TYR A 524 -4.93 22.77 8.09
C TYR A 524 -4.69 23.61 9.37
N ASN A 525 -3.61 24.39 9.40
CA ASN A 525 -3.29 25.26 10.53
C ASN A 525 -4.29 26.42 10.68
N SER A 526 -4.80 26.99 9.57
CA SER A 526 -5.88 27.99 9.63
C SER A 526 -7.21 27.41 10.13
N GLU A 527 -7.51 26.16 9.78
CA GLU A 527 -8.70 25.42 10.24
C GLU A 527 -8.55 24.89 11.69
N ASN A 528 -7.31 24.74 12.18
CA ASN A 528 -6.98 24.23 13.52
C ASN A 528 -6.03 25.17 14.32
N PRO A 529 -6.47 26.38 14.72
CA PRO A 529 -5.60 27.35 15.41
C PRO A 529 -4.92 26.78 16.66
N GLY A 530 -3.59 26.84 16.70
CA GLY A 530 -2.78 26.38 17.84
C GLY A 530 -2.39 24.90 17.80
N LYS A 531 -2.63 24.18 16.69
CA LYS A 531 -1.97 22.89 16.41
C LYS A 531 -0.61 23.02 15.72
N ASP A 532 -0.41 24.10 14.95
CA ASP A 532 0.82 24.52 14.28
C ASP A 532 1.67 23.37 13.70
N VAL A 533 1.02 22.52 12.89
CA VAL A 533 1.64 21.35 12.25
C VAL A 533 2.53 21.78 11.09
N LEU A 534 3.64 21.06 10.92
CA LEU A 534 4.55 21.13 9.78
C LEU A 534 4.55 19.75 9.11
N ILE A 535 4.34 19.68 7.79
CA ILE A 535 4.29 18.40 7.06
C ILE A 535 5.68 17.76 7.01
N PHE A 536 6.69 18.49 6.51
CA PHE A 536 8.08 18.03 6.48
C PHE A 536 8.92 18.75 7.54
N ASP A 537 9.25 18.01 8.60
CA ASP A 537 10.23 18.44 9.59
C ASP A 537 11.61 18.68 8.99
N ARG A 538 11.92 17.97 7.91
CA ARG A 538 13.18 18.04 7.18
C ARG A 538 12.98 17.87 5.68
N VAL A 539 13.65 18.71 4.90
CA VAL A 539 13.87 18.52 3.47
C VAL A 539 15.31 18.02 3.31
N ASN A 540 15.45 16.76 2.90
CA ASN A 540 16.71 16.11 2.58
C ASN A 540 16.97 16.22 1.08
N ILE A 541 18.21 16.42 0.66
CA ILE A 541 18.57 16.60 -0.76
C ILE A 541 19.65 15.64 -1.21
N MET A 542 19.41 15.06 -2.40
CA MET A 542 20.28 14.08 -3.04
C MET A 542 21.36 14.77 -3.86
N LEU A 543 22.56 14.85 -3.29
CA LEU A 543 23.71 15.57 -3.81
C LEU A 543 24.52 14.66 -4.75
N MET A 544 23.87 14.23 -5.82
CA MET A 544 24.32 13.19 -6.75
C MET A 544 23.71 13.41 -8.14
N ASP A 545 24.27 12.71 -9.14
CA ASP A 545 23.75 12.53 -10.50
C ASP A 545 23.27 13.81 -11.19
N TYR A 546 24.13 14.82 -11.16
CA TYR A 546 23.87 16.14 -11.73
C TYR A 546 23.77 16.13 -13.27
N GLY A 547 24.41 15.16 -13.91
CA GLY A 547 24.36 14.92 -15.35
C GLY A 547 25.55 15.49 -16.12
N PRO A 548 25.73 15.09 -17.39
CA PRO A 548 26.97 15.27 -18.16
C PRO A 548 27.38 16.73 -18.48
N SER A 549 26.58 17.72 -18.05
CA SER A 549 26.93 19.14 -18.11
C SER A 549 27.86 19.60 -16.97
N TYR A 550 27.98 18.82 -15.89
CA TYR A 550 28.62 19.22 -14.63
C TYR A 550 29.97 18.50 -14.42
N LEU A 551 30.98 18.91 -15.18
CA LEU A 551 32.32 18.27 -15.23
C LEU A 551 33.35 18.84 -14.21
N GLY A 552 32.86 19.47 -13.13
CA GLY A 552 33.66 20.12 -12.07
C GLY A 552 33.83 19.28 -10.80
N ASP A 553 34.12 19.95 -9.68
CA ASP A 553 34.29 19.27 -8.39
C ASP A 553 32.94 18.94 -7.72
N MET A 554 32.74 17.66 -7.42
CA MET A 554 31.49 17.15 -6.83
C MET A 554 31.22 17.70 -5.42
N GLY A 555 32.26 18.04 -4.66
CA GLY A 555 32.11 18.67 -3.33
C GLY A 555 31.64 20.12 -3.43
N GLN A 556 32.18 20.88 -4.38
CA GLN A 556 31.74 22.24 -4.67
C GLN A 556 30.30 22.25 -5.21
N TYR A 557 29.94 21.35 -6.14
CA TYR A 557 28.56 21.23 -6.61
C TYR A 557 27.57 20.85 -5.50
N ALA A 558 27.97 19.97 -4.59
CA ALA A 558 27.17 19.63 -3.41
C ALA A 558 26.93 20.84 -2.49
N ILE A 559 27.94 21.71 -2.35
CA ILE A 559 27.84 22.99 -1.63
C ILE A 559 26.95 24.00 -2.38
N ASP A 560 27.09 24.12 -3.70
CA ASP A 560 26.32 25.07 -4.51
C ASP A 560 24.83 24.70 -4.55
N ALA A 561 24.52 23.41 -4.74
CA ALA A 561 23.17 22.85 -4.61
C ALA A 561 22.56 23.16 -3.24
N SER A 562 23.32 22.91 -2.16
CA SER A 562 22.89 23.19 -0.78
C SER A 562 22.57 24.66 -0.56
N ASN A 563 23.40 25.57 -1.08
CA ASN A 563 23.15 27.01 -1.00
C ASN A 563 21.98 27.46 -1.89
N GLY A 564 21.76 26.80 -3.03
CA GLY A 564 20.58 26.99 -3.88
C GLY A 564 19.28 26.66 -3.16
N VAL A 565 19.21 25.44 -2.61
CA VAL A 565 18.05 24.94 -1.86
C VAL A 565 17.77 25.76 -0.61
N HIS A 566 18.80 26.18 0.15
CA HIS A 566 18.59 27.04 1.33
C HIS A 566 17.82 28.34 0.96
N ARG A 567 18.22 29.01 -0.13
CA ARG A 567 17.52 30.21 -0.63
C ARG A 567 16.08 29.90 -1.06
N GLN A 568 15.88 28.80 -1.79
CA GLN A 568 14.55 28.38 -2.26
C GLN A 568 13.61 28.01 -1.10
N LEU A 569 14.10 27.29 -0.09
CA LEU A 569 13.33 26.96 1.12
C LEU A 569 13.01 28.21 1.95
N SER A 570 13.95 29.16 2.06
CA SER A 570 13.75 30.46 2.72
C SER A 570 12.67 31.32 2.04
N GLN A 571 12.55 31.22 0.72
CA GLN A 571 11.54 31.95 -0.08
C GLN A 571 10.20 31.21 -0.19
N GLY A 572 10.21 29.87 -0.10
CA GLY A 572 9.06 28.99 -0.29
C GLY A 572 8.64 28.23 0.98
N TYR A 573 8.90 26.93 1.04
CA TYR A 573 8.33 26.02 2.04
C TYR A 573 8.59 26.42 3.50
N TYR A 574 9.78 26.94 3.81
CA TYR A 574 10.15 27.43 5.14
C TYR A 574 10.14 28.96 5.26
N SER A 575 9.36 29.65 4.43
CA SER A 575 9.18 31.11 4.49
C SER A 575 8.87 31.61 5.90
N GLY A 576 9.62 32.60 6.37
CA GLY A 576 9.47 33.19 7.71
C GLY A 576 10.24 32.51 8.84
N LYS A 577 10.94 31.38 8.58
CA LYS A 577 11.92 30.81 9.51
C LYS A 577 13.29 31.48 9.30
N SER A 578 14.14 31.47 10.33
CA SER A 578 15.51 32.01 10.24
C SER A 578 16.47 31.04 9.54
N ASP A 579 17.57 31.56 8.97
CA ASP A 579 18.58 30.77 8.25
C ASP A 579 19.07 29.55 9.03
N SER A 580 19.25 29.67 10.35
CA SER A 580 19.69 28.57 11.23
C SER A 580 18.60 27.52 11.45
N GLU A 581 17.32 27.91 11.47
CA GLU A 581 16.22 26.95 11.51
C GLU A 581 16.07 26.22 10.16
N ILE A 582 16.29 26.91 9.05
CA ILE A 582 16.27 26.31 7.71
C ILE A 582 17.41 25.29 7.58
N TRP A 583 18.64 25.62 7.97
CA TRP A 583 19.75 24.66 7.97
C TRP A 583 19.48 23.45 8.87
N LYS A 584 18.93 23.63 10.09
CA LYS A 584 18.51 22.52 10.96
C LYS A 584 17.42 21.62 10.35
N ARG A 585 16.67 22.13 9.38
CA ARG A 585 15.67 21.40 8.60
C ARG A 585 16.16 20.92 7.24
N MET A 586 17.42 21.16 6.89
CA MET A 586 18.06 20.56 5.71
C MET A 586 18.82 19.28 6.08
N GLY A 587 18.68 18.26 5.23
CA GLY A 587 19.54 17.08 5.20
C GLY A 587 20.36 17.04 3.91
N LEU A 588 21.63 16.63 4.01
CA LEU A 588 22.55 16.57 2.87
C LEU A 588 22.99 15.12 2.63
N THR A 589 22.65 14.57 1.45
CA THR A 589 22.86 13.15 1.10
C THR A 589 23.60 13.00 -0.23
N PRO A 590 24.94 12.95 -0.26
CA PRO A 590 25.68 12.58 -1.47
C PRO A 590 25.63 11.07 -1.75
N MET A 591 25.75 10.68 -3.01
CA MET A 591 26.17 9.33 -3.38
C MET A 591 27.69 9.26 -3.22
N ILE A 592 28.22 8.16 -2.67
CA ILE A 592 29.66 8.06 -2.33
C ILE A 592 30.47 7.36 -3.43
N GLY A 593 31.66 7.87 -3.73
CA GLY A 593 32.48 7.38 -4.82
C GLY A 593 31.82 7.59 -6.18
N GLN A 594 31.87 6.59 -7.06
CA GLN A 594 31.26 6.66 -8.39
C GLN A 594 29.72 6.74 -8.29
N ASN A 595 29.13 7.72 -8.98
CA ASN A 595 27.68 7.89 -9.17
C ASN A 595 27.17 7.09 -10.39
N ASP A 596 25.91 7.25 -10.80
CA ASP A 596 25.37 6.58 -12.00
C ASP A 596 25.82 7.22 -13.32
N GLN A 597 26.30 8.47 -13.30
CA GLN A 597 26.96 9.14 -14.44
C GLN A 597 28.47 8.85 -14.50
N GLU A 598 28.98 8.39 -15.66
CA GLU A 598 30.40 8.07 -15.83
C GLU A 598 31.31 9.30 -15.56
N GLY A 599 32.21 9.18 -14.59
CA GLY A 599 33.13 10.25 -14.19
C GLY A 599 32.62 11.18 -13.09
N GLU A 600 31.33 11.15 -12.72
CA GLU A 600 30.88 11.75 -11.45
C GLU A 600 31.38 10.89 -10.28
N ILE A 601 32.41 11.37 -9.56
CA ILE A 601 33.04 10.65 -8.44
C ILE A 601 33.11 11.57 -7.21
N PHE A 602 32.30 11.27 -6.20
CA PHE A 602 32.32 11.96 -4.90
C PHE A 602 33.37 11.33 -3.97
N THR A 603 34.55 11.96 -3.88
CA THR A 603 35.70 11.41 -3.14
C THR A 603 35.58 11.58 -1.62
N LEU A 604 36.46 10.88 -0.88
CA LEU A 604 36.64 11.08 0.57
C LEU A 604 36.96 12.55 0.94
N ASP A 605 37.61 13.31 0.05
CA ASP A 605 37.91 14.71 0.28
C ASP A 605 36.72 15.64 -0.02
N ASN A 606 35.86 15.27 -0.98
CA ASN A 606 34.55 15.92 -1.14
C ASN A 606 33.65 15.65 0.08
N ALA A 607 33.68 14.44 0.64
CA ALA A 607 32.95 14.09 1.87
C ALA A 607 33.41 14.90 3.08
N ARG A 608 34.74 15.08 3.27
CA ARG A 608 35.30 15.95 4.33
C ARG A 608 34.84 17.40 4.12
N THR A 609 34.97 17.92 2.90
CA THR A 609 34.60 19.29 2.53
C THR A 609 33.11 19.57 2.78
N LEU A 610 32.23 18.65 2.38
CA LEU A 610 30.79 18.76 2.62
C LEU A 610 30.44 18.64 4.11
N ALA A 611 31.11 17.77 4.87
CA ALA A 611 30.91 17.65 6.31
C ALA A 611 31.38 18.91 7.08
N GLU A 612 32.49 19.53 6.67
CA GLU A 612 32.98 20.82 7.18
C GLU A 612 31.99 21.96 6.90
N PHE A 613 31.40 21.99 5.69
CA PHE A 613 30.34 22.94 5.31
C PHE A 613 29.05 22.72 6.12
N ALA A 614 28.58 21.47 6.21
CA ALA A 614 27.38 21.08 6.95
C ALA A 614 27.49 21.43 8.45
N GLY A 615 28.65 21.15 9.04
CA GLY A 615 28.96 21.49 10.44
C GLY A 615 29.05 23.00 10.69
N SER A 616 29.57 23.76 9.72
CA SER A 616 29.68 25.22 9.81
C SER A 616 28.33 25.93 9.72
N ASN A 617 27.41 25.45 8.88
CA ASN A 617 26.07 26.03 8.73
C ASN A 617 25.04 25.51 9.75
N GLY A 618 25.34 24.40 10.44
CA GLY A 618 24.40 23.79 11.40
C GLY A 618 23.35 22.90 10.73
N ALA A 619 23.70 22.23 9.63
CA ALA A 619 22.80 21.35 8.89
C ALA A 619 22.21 20.24 9.79
N GLY A 620 20.92 19.94 9.61
CA GLY A 620 20.19 18.98 10.45
C GLY A 620 20.52 17.51 10.20
N MET A 621 20.96 17.18 8.99
CA MET A 621 21.41 15.83 8.65
C MET A 621 22.65 15.85 7.76
N MET A 622 23.54 14.90 8.00
CA MET A 622 24.34 14.28 6.95
C MET A 622 23.87 12.84 6.78
N SER A 623 23.80 12.39 5.54
CA SER A 623 23.55 11.00 5.16
C SER A 623 24.44 10.67 3.95
N MET A 624 24.20 9.53 3.30
CA MET A 624 24.85 9.14 2.05
C MET A 624 24.13 7.95 1.40
N TRP A 625 24.25 7.82 0.08
CA TRP A 625 23.87 6.64 -0.69
C TRP A 625 25.12 5.78 -1.04
N SER A 626 25.36 4.64 -0.40
CA SER A 626 24.64 4.04 0.74
C SER A 626 25.63 3.27 1.63
N LEU A 627 25.17 2.80 2.79
CA LEU A 627 26.01 2.11 3.79
C LEU A 627 26.67 0.83 3.25
N SER A 628 25.97 0.06 2.41
CA SER A 628 26.55 -1.12 1.74
C SER A 628 27.63 -0.76 0.71
N ARG A 629 27.65 0.49 0.22
CA ARG A 629 28.65 1.02 -0.71
C ARG A 629 29.90 1.55 -0.03
N ASP A 630 29.92 1.69 1.30
CA ASP A 630 31.03 2.31 2.04
C ASP A 630 32.20 1.34 2.27
N ASN A 631 32.77 0.87 1.17
CA ASN A 631 34.01 0.10 1.07
C ASN A 631 34.55 0.21 -0.37
N SER A 632 35.82 -0.15 -0.60
CA SER A 632 36.46 0.03 -1.92
C SER A 632 35.75 -0.65 -3.11
N GLY A 633 35.11 -1.81 -2.89
CA GLY A 633 34.64 -2.67 -3.98
C GLY A 633 35.74 -2.95 -5.01
N THR A 634 35.44 -2.75 -6.29
CA THR A 634 36.45 -2.70 -7.37
C THR A 634 36.77 -1.24 -7.68
N VAL A 635 37.98 -0.78 -7.34
CA VAL A 635 38.39 0.62 -7.60
C VAL A 635 38.35 0.94 -9.10
N GLY A 636 37.70 2.05 -9.46
CA GLY A 636 37.50 2.48 -10.84
C GLY A 636 36.39 1.72 -11.60
N GLN A 637 35.53 0.96 -10.92
CA GLN A 637 34.39 0.30 -11.56
C GLN A 637 33.27 1.29 -11.94
N PHE A 638 32.87 1.23 -13.20
CA PHE A 638 31.62 1.75 -13.75
C PHE A 638 30.91 0.62 -14.54
N PRO A 639 29.56 0.48 -14.51
CA PRO A 639 28.60 1.21 -13.68
C PRO A 639 28.84 0.97 -12.16
N PRO A 640 28.35 1.86 -11.28
CA PRO A 640 28.60 1.78 -9.85
C PRO A 640 28.06 0.47 -9.24
N SER A 641 28.66 0.06 -8.12
CA SER A 641 28.20 -1.11 -7.36
C SER A 641 27.24 -0.69 -6.24
N ALA A 642 26.22 -1.50 -5.97
CA ALA A 642 25.41 -1.41 -4.75
C ALA A 642 26.18 -1.85 -3.48
N THR A 643 27.35 -2.49 -3.64
CA THR A 643 28.17 -3.05 -2.56
C THR A 643 29.61 -2.51 -2.54
N GLY A 644 29.88 -1.37 -3.18
CA GLY A 644 31.18 -0.67 -3.10
C GLY A 644 31.18 0.68 -3.83
N SER A 645 32.03 1.60 -3.38
CA SER A 645 32.08 2.99 -3.87
C SER A 645 32.91 3.19 -5.14
N SER A 646 33.68 2.17 -5.56
CA SER A 646 34.68 2.26 -6.63
C SER A 646 35.85 3.23 -6.33
N VAL A 647 35.99 3.73 -5.10
CA VAL A 647 37.12 4.58 -4.66
C VAL A 647 38.01 3.81 -3.69
N GLN A 648 39.32 4.03 -3.71
CA GLN A 648 40.22 3.40 -2.73
C GLN A 648 39.97 3.98 -1.33
N GLN A 649 39.45 3.14 -0.43
CA GLN A 649 39.09 3.47 0.95
C GLN A 649 39.16 2.23 1.88
N GLU A 650 39.24 2.46 3.19
CA GLU A 650 38.92 1.40 4.16
C GLU A 650 37.39 1.21 4.31
N PRO A 651 36.90 0.06 4.82
CA PRO A 651 35.49 -0.12 5.13
C PRO A 651 34.97 0.91 6.13
N PHE A 652 33.78 1.44 5.86
CA PHE A 652 33.10 2.50 6.61
C PHE A 652 33.84 3.86 6.65
N GLU A 653 34.76 4.16 5.74
CA GLU A 653 35.54 5.41 5.79
C GLU A 653 34.69 6.66 5.53
N PHE A 654 33.72 6.63 4.61
CA PHE A 654 32.80 7.77 4.40
C PHE A 654 31.93 8.00 5.65
N THR A 655 31.37 6.93 6.24
CA THR A 655 30.60 6.98 7.50
C THR A 655 31.45 7.58 8.64
N ASN A 656 32.72 7.17 8.74
CA ASN A 656 33.64 7.67 9.76
C ASN A 656 34.01 9.15 9.58
N ILE A 657 33.97 9.67 8.34
CA ILE A 657 34.04 11.11 8.07
C ILE A 657 32.73 11.78 8.50
N ILE A 658 31.59 11.43 7.87
CA ILE A 658 30.35 12.21 8.00
C ILE A 658 29.75 12.15 9.40
N LYS A 659 29.95 11.09 10.19
CA LYS A 659 29.39 10.97 11.55
C LYS A 659 29.84 12.09 12.50
N ASN A 660 30.98 12.72 12.22
CA ASN A 660 31.57 13.77 13.06
C ASN A 660 31.16 15.19 12.61
N TYR A 661 30.38 15.35 11.53
CA TYR A 661 30.08 16.65 10.93
C TYR A 661 29.59 17.74 11.91
N PRO A 662 28.80 17.49 12.98
CA PRO A 662 28.32 18.57 13.86
C PRO A 662 29.46 19.29 14.60
N SER A 663 30.63 18.65 14.77
CA SER A 663 31.84 19.25 15.33
C SER A 663 32.85 19.74 14.28
N MET A 664 32.68 19.39 12.99
CA MET A 664 33.58 19.83 11.91
C MET A 664 33.28 21.27 11.51
N ARG A 665 34.32 22.05 11.18
CA ARG A 665 34.24 23.43 10.70
C ARG A 665 35.27 23.60 9.59
N ILE A 666 34.99 24.48 8.63
CA ILE A 666 35.90 24.75 7.51
C ILE A 666 37.27 25.17 8.04
N ASP A 667 38.33 24.43 7.68
CA ASP A 667 39.72 24.77 8.02
C ASP A 667 40.33 25.70 6.95
N PRO A 668 40.54 27.00 7.24
CA PRO A 668 41.11 27.95 6.27
C PRO A 668 42.62 27.73 6.01
N THR A 669 43.26 26.76 6.67
CA THR A 669 44.68 26.41 6.48
C THR A 669 44.90 25.15 5.65
N ARG A 670 43.83 24.40 5.35
CA ARG A 670 43.88 23.19 4.53
C ARG A 670 43.94 23.55 3.04
N THR A 671 45.11 23.40 2.41
CA THR A 671 45.17 23.27 0.95
C THR A 671 44.50 21.96 0.52
N PRO A 672 43.62 21.96 -0.49
CA PRO A 672 43.13 20.73 -1.08
C PRO A 672 44.28 19.95 -1.73
N GLU A 673 44.31 18.63 -1.55
CA GLU A 673 45.23 17.80 -2.34
C GLU A 673 44.74 17.75 -3.80
N PRO A 674 45.65 17.76 -4.79
CA PRO A 674 45.26 17.65 -6.19
C PRO A 674 44.67 16.26 -6.45
N THR A 675 43.43 16.22 -6.96
CA THR A 675 42.73 15.00 -7.37
C THR A 675 43.64 14.13 -8.23
N PRO A 676 43.78 12.82 -7.94
CA PRO A 676 44.71 11.97 -8.69
C PRO A 676 44.28 11.85 -10.15
N THR A 677 45.02 12.51 -11.04
CA THR A 677 44.84 12.39 -12.49
C THR A 677 45.29 11.01 -12.94
N TYR A 678 44.35 10.08 -13.10
CA TYR A 678 44.61 8.78 -13.70
C TYR A 678 45.17 8.95 -15.12
N GLU A 679 46.33 8.35 -15.40
CA GLU A 679 46.93 8.35 -16.74
C GLU A 679 46.10 7.48 -17.70
N THR A 680 45.07 8.06 -18.31
CA THR A 680 44.53 7.51 -19.55
C THR A 680 45.57 7.68 -20.65
N GLY A 681 45.99 6.56 -21.25
CA GLY A 681 47.11 6.50 -22.19
C GLY A 681 46.83 7.21 -23.52
N LEU A 682 46.94 8.53 -23.55
CA LEU A 682 46.69 9.36 -24.72
C LEU A 682 47.72 9.12 -25.84
N ILE A 683 47.33 8.28 -26.79
CA ILE A 683 47.95 8.23 -28.12
C ILE A 683 47.72 9.60 -28.78
N THR A 684 48.76 10.43 -28.89
CA THR A 684 48.66 11.81 -29.38
C THR A 684 48.07 11.92 -30.78
N PRO A 685 46.91 12.59 -30.96
CA PRO A 685 46.42 13.00 -32.27
C PRO A 685 46.87 14.44 -32.55
N THR A 686 47.50 14.67 -33.71
CA THR A 686 47.81 16.02 -34.22
C THR A 686 46.53 16.88 -34.27
N PRO A 687 46.52 18.13 -33.77
CA PRO A 687 45.31 18.93 -33.63
C PRO A 687 44.62 19.16 -34.98
N THR A 688 43.53 18.43 -35.20
CA THR A 688 42.71 18.51 -36.40
C THR A 688 41.33 19.00 -35.99
N ARG A 689 40.94 20.17 -36.48
CA ARG A 689 39.69 20.86 -36.15
C ARG A 689 38.50 20.11 -36.77
N ALA A 690 37.91 19.19 -36.01
CA ALA A 690 36.63 18.58 -36.36
C ALA A 690 35.47 19.46 -35.90
N THR A 691 34.67 19.96 -36.84
CA THR A 691 33.38 20.60 -36.55
C THR A 691 32.29 19.55 -36.51
N GLY A 692 31.68 19.32 -35.35
CA GLY A 692 30.42 18.57 -35.26
C GLY A 692 29.30 19.39 -35.89
N LEU A 693 28.99 19.10 -37.16
CA LEU A 693 27.80 19.61 -37.83
C LEU A 693 26.64 18.66 -37.53
N ILE A 694 25.46 19.23 -37.26
CA ILE A 694 24.21 18.49 -37.21
C ILE A 694 23.97 17.88 -38.61
N PRO A 695 23.61 16.59 -38.73
CA PRO A 695 23.37 15.98 -40.03
C PRO A 695 22.10 16.54 -40.69
N GLU A 696 22.13 16.73 -42.00
CA GLU A 696 20.88 16.90 -42.77
C GLU A 696 20.05 15.61 -42.70
N TRP A 697 18.72 15.75 -42.68
CA TRP A 697 17.79 14.63 -42.68
C TRP A 697 17.88 13.82 -43.98
N ASN A 698 17.74 12.50 -43.86
CA ASN A 698 17.85 11.52 -44.94
C ASN A 698 16.74 10.48 -44.78
N SER A 699 15.87 10.36 -45.79
CA SER A 699 14.74 9.43 -45.82
C SER A 699 15.14 7.96 -45.65
N GLU A 700 16.34 7.56 -46.07
CA GLU A 700 16.83 6.18 -45.96
C GLU A 700 17.48 5.83 -44.61
N LYS A 701 17.49 6.75 -43.63
CA LYS A 701 18.04 6.53 -42.27
C LYS A 701 16.93 6.38 -41.22
N GLU A 702 17.12 5.44 -40.30
CA GLU A 702 16.37 5.32 -39.05
C GLU A 702 16.89 6.33 -38.02
N TYR A 703 16.01 7.03 -37.32
CA TYR A 703 16.32 8.00 -36.27
C TYR A 703 15.63 7.63 -34.97
N ASP A 704 16.37 7.60 -33.86
CA ASP A 704 15.82 7.35 -32.52
C ASP A 704 15.25 8.62 -31.87
N THR A 705 14.41 8.43 -30.85
CA THR A 705 13.82 9.52 -30.05
C THR A 705 14.86 10.52 -29.57
N GLY A 706 14.68 11.80 -29.92
CA GLY A 706 15.58 12.89 -29.53
C GLY A 706 16.76 13.14 -30.48
N GLU A 707 16.99 12.31 -31.52
CA GLU A 707 18.00 12.64 -32.53
C GLU A 707 17.64 13.95 -33.26
N ILE A 708 18.66 14.79 -33.49
CA ILE A 708 18.51 16.13 -34.07
C ILE A 708 19.05 16.15 -35.50
N VAL A 709 18.26 16.70 -36.42
CA VAL A 709 18.58 16.87 -37.84
C VAL A 709 18.40 18.32 -38.28
N LEU A 710 19.12 18.69 -39.34
CA LEU A 710 18.81 19.84 -40.18
C LEU A 710 17.85 19.41 -41.30
N TYR A 711 16.89 20.25 -41.63
CA TYR A 711 16.09 20.11 -42.85
C TYR A 711 15.62 21.49 -43.33
N GLY A 712 15.82 21.79 -44.61
CA GLY A 712 15.46 23.09 -45.18
C GLY A 712 16.17 24.31 -44.56
N GLY A 713 17.25 24.10 -43.80
CA GLY A 713 17.94 25.13 -43.01
C GLY A 713 17.39 25.35 -41.59
N SER A 714 16.36 24.60 -41.17
CA SER A 714 15.81 24.59 -39.81
C SER A 714 16.21 23.32 -39.05
N MET A 715 16.28 23.40 -37.73
CA MET A 715 16.58 22.26 -36.86
C MET A 715 15.32 21.58 -36.34
N TYR A 716 15.33 20.25 -36.33
CA TYR A 716 14.23 19.40 -35.87
C TYR A 716 14.75 18.26 -34.99
N ALA A 717 13.98 17.87 -33.97
CA ALA A 717 14.24 16.69 -33.14
C ALA A 717 13.17 15.61 -33.34
N ALA A 718 13.58 14.34 -33.44
CA ALA A 718 12.68 13.20 -33.55
C ALA A 718 11.89 13.01 -32.25
N ARG A 719 10.57 12.83 -32.33
CA ARG A 719 9.71 12.69 -31.13
C ARG A 719 9.52 11.24 -30.68
N TRP A 720 9.83 10.30 -31.56
CA TRP A 720 9.90 8.85 -31.39
C TRP A 720 10.73 8.28 -32.56
N TRP A 721 10.98 6.96 -32.57
CA TRP A 721 11.69 6.31 -33.68
C TRP A 721 10.98 6.54 -35.03
N THR A 722 11.72 6.90 -36.08
CA THR A 722 11.18 7.28 -37.40
C THR A 722 12.16 7.01 -38.56
N ILE A 723 11.62 6.79 -39.77
CA ILE A 723 12.31 6.66 -41.06
C ILE A 723 11.37 7.12 -42.19
N ASP A 724 11.89 7.69 -43.29
CA ASP A 724 11.15 8.19 -44.47
C ASP A 724 10.13 9.34 -44.23
N GLU A 725 9.85 9.71 -42.97
CA GLU A 725 8.91 10.80 -42.62
C GLU A 725 9.59 12.19 -42.60
N GLU A 726 9.09 13.15 -43.39
CA GLU A 726 9.76 14.44 -43.68
C GLU A 726 9.60 15.51 -42.56
N PRO A 727 10.69 16.13 -42.05
CA PRO A 727 10.62 17.15 -41.01
C PRO A 727 9.89 18.42 -41.43
N GLY A 728 8.99 18.90 -40.57
CA GLY A 728 8.24 20.15 -40.79
C GLY A 728 6.97 20.00 -41.64
N ILE A 729 6.75 18.83 -42.28
CA ILE A 729 5.45 18.43 -42.78
C ILE A 729 4.74 17.54 -41.74
N GLU A 730 5.43 16.49 -41.26
CA GLU A 730 4.84 15.51 -40.36
C GLU A 730 5.04 15.80 -38.87
N TYR A 731 4.06 15.39 -38.06
CA TYR A 731 3.97 15.68 -36.61
C TYR A 731 5.00 14.93 -35.74
N VAL A 732 5.75 14.01 -36.35
CA VAL A 732 6.80 13.17 -35.75
C VAL A 732 8.10 13.93 -35.47
N TRP A 733 8.28 15.11 -36.07
CA TRP A 733 9.43 15.99 -35.89
C TRP A 733 9.04 17.28 -35.14
N LEU A 734 9.82 17.65 -34.12
CA LEU A 734 9.64 18.90 -33.38
C LEU A 734 10.59 19.99 -33.89
N SER A 735 10.06 21.08 -34.45
CA SER A 735 10.87 22.25 -34.82
C SER A 735 11.39 22.98 -33.57
N THR A 736 12.67 23.35 -33.58
CA THR A 736 13.30 24.09 -32.47
C THR A 736 13.35 25.61 -32.70
N SER A 737 12.74 26.13 -33.77
CA SER A 737 12.87 27.54 -34.19
C SER A 737 11.83 28.46 -33.53
N GLY A 738 12.18 29.07 -32.39
CA GLY A 738 11.28 29.97 -31.65
C GLY A 738 11.93 31.25 -31.09
N LYS A 739 13.13 31.64 -31.55
CA LYS A 739 13.89 32.80 -31.02
C LYS A 739 14.63 33.57 -32.12
N LEU A 740 14.68 34.90 -31.95
CA LEU A 740 15.46 35.91 -32.71
C LEU A 740 14.97 36.29 -34.13
N VAL A 741 14.91 37.61 -34.38
CA VAL A 741 14.79 38.27 -35.70
C VAL A 741 15.78 39.46 -35.71
N PRO A 742 16.52 39.77 -36.79
CA PRO A 742 17.67 40.69 -36.74
C PRO A 742 17.43 42.08 -37.35
N ASP A 743 18.21 43.08 -36.88
CA ASP A 743 18.44 44.36 -37.58
C ASP A 743 19.95 44.71 -37.68
N ARG A 744 20.30 45.63 -38.59
CA ARG A 744 21.61 45.76 -39.27
C ARG A 744 22.44 46.99 -38.86
N ALA A 745 22.46 47.36 -37.58
CA ALA A 745 23.24 48.52 -37.11
C ALA A 745 24.30 48.20 -36.04
N THR A 746 23.89 47.62 -34.90
CA THR A 746 24.71 47.54 -33.68
C THR A 746 24.85 46.13 -33.08
N GLY A 747 23.87 45.24 -33.32
CA GLY A 747 23.88 43.87 -32.84
C GLY A 747 23.23 43.68 -31.46
N LEU A 748 21.96 43.27 -31.48
CA LEU A 748 21.11 42.91 -30.35
C LEU A 748 20.64 44.09 -29.45
N MET A 749 19.34 44.08 -29.15
CA MET A 749 18.71 44.80 -28.05
C MET A 749 17.92 43.78 -27.23
N SER A 750 17.91 43.92 -25.91
CA SER A 750 17.22 43.01 -24.99
C SER A 750 15.96 43.64 -24.41
N GLN A 751 15.07 42.82 -23.84
CA GLN A 751 14.15 43.34 -22.83
C GLN A 751 14.93 43.87 -21.62
N TRP A 752 14.29 44.76 -20.86
CA TRP A 752 14.80 45.22 -19.57
C TRP A 752 14.66 44.11 -18.51
N ASP A 753 15.75 43.87 -17.77
CA ASP A 753 15.87 42.89 -16.70
C ASP A 753 16.28 43.62 -15.42
N SER A 754 15.49 43.49 -14.36
CA SER A 754 15.73 44.14 -13.07
C SER A 754 17.01 43.66 -12.37
N GLY A 755 17.51 42.47 -12.71
CA GLY A 755 18.76 41.91 -12.20
C GLY A 755 20.03 42.38 -12.93
N ARG A 756 19.90 43.12 -14.05
CA ARG A 756 21.02 43.57 -14.88
C ARG A 756 21.43 45.02 -14.58
N ILE A 757 22.73 45.26 -14.50
CA ILE A 757 23.33 46.60 -14.55
C ILE A 757 23.35 47.08 -16.00
N TYR A 758 22.90 48.30 -16.22
CA TYR A 758 22.97 49.01 -17.50
C TYR A 758 23.82 50.29 -17.36
N THR A 759 24.46 50.71 -18.44
CA THR A 759 25.40 51.83 -18.53
C THR A 759 24.91 52.92 -19.49
N GLU A 760 25.50 54.13 -19.42
CA GLU A 760 25.05 55.29 -20.21
C GLU A 760 25.03 55.00 -21.72
N GLY A 761 23.84 55.09 -22.33
CA GLY A 761 23.61 54.79 -23.74
C GLY A 761 23.28 53.33 -24.07
N GLU A 762 23.26 52.40 -23.11
CA GLU A 762 22.66 51.08 -23.33
C GLU A 762 21.13 51.20 -23.49
N THR A 763 20.56 50.38 -24.37
CA THR A 763 19.17 50.48 -24.80
C THR A 763 18.40 49.17 -24.59
N VAL A 764 17.14 49.28 -24.16
CA VAL A 764 16.28 48.17 -23.76
C VAL A 764 14.86 48.35 -24.27
N ILE A 765 14.13 47.24 -24.39
CA ILE A 765 12.69 47.21 -24.64
C ILE A 765 11.96 46.95 -23.31
N TYR A 766 10.97 47.76 -22.97
CA TYR A 766 10.15 47.58 -21.77
C TYR A 766 8.73 48.09 -22.04
N ASP A 767 7.74 47.23 -21.82
CA ASP A 767 6.34 47.47 -22.24
C ASP A 767 6.28 47.85 -23.74
N ASP A 768 5.39 48.75 -24.16
CA ASP A 768 5.25 49.24 -25.54
C ASP A 768 6.35 50.26 -25.95
N GLY A 769 7.54 50.25 -25.34
CA GLY A 769 8.55 51.30 -25.50
C GLY A 769 10.02 50.85 -25.55
N VAL A 770 10.84 51.66 -26.22
CA VAL A 770 12.30 51.55 -26.28
C VAL A 770 12.94 52.67 -25.47
N TYR A 771 13.86 52.34 -24.57
CA TYR A 771 14.46 53.27 -23.63
C TYR A 771 16.00 53.19 -23.61
N SER A 772 16.65 54.32 -23.35
CA SER A 772 18.10 54.47 -23.16
C SER A 772 18.42 54.81 -21.71
N ALA A 773 19.40 54.15 -21.11
CA ALA A 773 19.93 54.53 -19.81
C ALA A 773 20.71 55.85 -19.92
N LYS A 774 20.41 56.82 -19.05
CA LYS A 774 21.05 58.16 -19.04
C LYS A 774 22.34 58.21 -18.22
N TRP A 775 22.53 57.21 -17.37
CA TRP A 775 23.71 56.92 -16.55
C TRP A 775 23.56 55.49 -16.00
N LEU A 776 24.50 55.02 -15.18
CA LEU A 776 24.49 53.65 -14.63
C LEU A 776 23.27 53.41 -13.71
N THR A 777 22.57 52.29 -13.92
CA THR A 777 21.28 51.93 -13.28
C THR A 777 21.13 50.40 -13.16
N MET A 778 20.39 49.91 -12.16
CA MET A 778 20.06 48.48 -11.96
C MET A 778 18.79 48.35 -11.13
N GLY A 779 17.73 47.77 -11.71
CA GLY A 779 16.45 47.56 -11.02
C GLY A 779 15.49 48.77 -11.06
N GLU A 780 15.95 49.98 -11.38
CA GLU A 780 15.05 51.09 -11.71
C GLU A 780 14.38 50.87 -13.08
N LYS A 781 13.05 50.86 -13.11
CA LYS A 781 12.27 50.59 -14.33
C LYS A 781 12.31 51.75 -15.34
N PRO A 782 12.36 51.45 -16.65
CA PRO A 782 12.08 52.41 -17.71
C PRO A 782 10.64 52.94 -17.65
N GLY A 783 10.41 54.14 -18.18
CA GLY A 783 9.10 54.82 -18.17
C GLY A 783 8.65 55.36 -16.80
N GLU A 784 8.82 54.58 -15.73
CA GLU A 784 8.45 54.97 -14.35
C GLU A 784 9.49 55.90 -13.68
N THR A 785 10.73 55.97 -14.18
CA THR A 785 11.84 56.69 -13.53
C THR A 785 12.67 57.57 -14.47
N TYR A 786 13.19 58.68 -13.94
CA TYR A 786 13.92 59.71 -14.71
C TYR A 786 15.36 59.33 -15.13
N VAL A 787 15.82 58.12 -14.81
CA VAL A 787 17.16 57.61 -15.18
C VAL A 787 17.18 57.02 -16.60
N TRP A 788 16.00 56.87 -17.21
CA TRP A 788 15.80 56.40 -18.58
C TRP A 788 15.22 57.51 -19.46
N ASP A 789 15.72 57.65 -20.70
CA ASP A 789 15.07 58.45 -21.75
C ASP A 789 14.36 57.51 -22.74
N MET A 790 13.11 57.82 -23.07
CA MET A 790 12.36 57.08 -24.12
C MET A 790 12.86 57.51 -25.49
N ILE A 791 13.20 56.54 -26.35
CA ILE A 791 13.77 56.77 -27.69
C ILE A 791 12.70 56.62 -28.78
N SER A 792 11.82 55.63 -28.63
CA SER A 792 10.68 55.38 -29.52
C SER A 792 9.59 54.55 -28.83
N GLU A 793 8.34 54.86 -29.12
CA GLU A 793 7.18 54.03 -28.81
C GLU A 793 6.99 52.95 -29.89
N ILE A 794 6.36 51.82 -29.53
CA ILE A 794 6.06 50.69 -30.41
C ILE A 794 4.54 50.62 -30.57
N GLU A 795 3.99 51.30 -31.58
CA GLU A 795 2.52 51.35 -31.79
C GLU A 795 1.94 49.97 -32.19
N PRO A 796 0.88 49.47 -31.50
CA PRO A 796 0.09 48.35 -31.98
C PRO A 796 -0.89 48.81 -33.09
N GLU A 797 -1.09 48.00 -34.13
CA GLU A 797 -2.08 48.31 -35.18
C GLU A 797 -3.52 48.26 -34.63
N VAL A 798 -4.22 49.40 -34.61
CA VAL A 798 -5.61 49.50 -34.10
C VAL A 798 -6.62 49.85 -35.20
N PRO A 799 -7.71 49.07 -35.35
CA PRO A 799 -8.91 49.50 -36.07
C PRO A 799 -9.72 50.54 -35.25
N VAL A 800 -9.35 51.81 -35.39
CA VAL A 800 -10.20 53.02 -35.46
C VAL A 800 -11.73 52.73 -35.49
N THR A 801 -12.63 53.38 -34.74
CA THR A 801 -12.62 54.27 -33.55
C THR A 801 -14.09 54.46 -33.10
N GLU A 802 -14.35 54.82 -31.85
CA GLU A 802 -15.18 56.03 -31.56
C GLU A 802 -14.97 56.55 -30.13
N THR A 803 -15.16 57.85 -29.92
CA THR A 803 -14.92 58.58 -28.66
C THR A 803 -16.22 58.97 -27.96
N VAL A 804 -16.18 59.21 -26.65
CA VAL A 804 -16.74 60.42 -26.00
C VAL A 804 -16.34 60.48 -24.51
N THR A 805 -16.33 61.70 -23.96
CA THR A 805 -15.76 62.17 -22.69
C THR A 805 -16.37 61.62 -21.40
N GLU A 806 -15.56 61.61 -20.33
CA GLU A 806 -16.02 61.57 -18.93
C GLU A 806 -16.98 62.73 -18.57
N THR A 807 -17.80 62.52 -17.54
CA THR A 807 -18.37 63.58 -16.68
C THR A 807 -18.71 62.99 -15.31
N GLU A 808 -18.62 63.80 -14.25
CA GLU A 808 -18.66 63.31 -12.86
C GLU A 808 -20.06 62.97 -12.30
N THR A 809 -20.09 61.93 -11.45
CA THR A 809 -20.77 61.78 -10.12
C THR A 809 -22.07 62.61 -9.86
N PRO A 810 -23.18 62.02 -9.34
CA PRO A 810 -23.13 61.28 -8.07
C PRO A 810 -24.15 60.15 -7.74
N ALA A 811 -23.63 59.18 -6.98
CA ALA A 811 -24.21 58.47 -5.82
C ALA A 811 -25.70 58.04 -5.77
N THR A 812 -25.91 56.72 -5.89
CA THR A 812 -26.82 55.94 -5.01
C THR A 812 -26.36 54.48 -4.93
N GLY A 813 -26.13 53.96 -3.71
CA GLY A 813 -25.74 52.56 -3.47
C GLY A 813 -24.25 52.28 -3.73
N LEU A 814 -23.51 51.91 -2.69
CA LEU A 814 -22.08 51.55 -2.82
C LEU A 814 -21.93 50.08 -3.22
N ILE A 815 -21.64 49.85 -4.49
CA ILE A 815 -21.08 48.58 -4.98
C ILE A 815 -19.56 48.64 -4.77
N MET A 816 -18.99 47.66 -4.10
CA MET A 816 -17.56 47.66 -3.77
C MET A 816 -16.69 47.42 -5.02
N LYS A 817 -15.48 47.96 -5.05
CA LYS A 817 -14.52 47.65 -6.13
C LYS A 817 -14.03 46.21 -5.96
N TRP A 818 -13.90 45.47 -7.06
CA TRP A 818 -13.34 44.11 -7.02
C TRP A 818 -11.87 44.12 -6.54
N ASP A 819 -11.56 43.18 -5.66
CA ASP A 819 -10.27 42.99 -5.00
C ASP A 819 -9.89 41.50 -5.04
N SER A 820 -8.64 41.18 -5.41
CA SER A 820 -8.22 39.79 -5.67
C SER A 820 -7.99 38.94 -4.42
N LYS A 821 -8.07 39.52 -3.22
CA LYS A 821 -7.90 38.83 -1.93
C LYS A 821 -9.21 38.72 -1.15
N THR A 822 -10.31 39.15 -1.76
CA THR A 822 -11.65 39.13 -1.17
C THR A 822 -12.45 37.98 -1.78
N GLU A 823 -13.09 37.18 -0.94
CA GLU A 823 -14.04 36.15 -1.36
C GLU A 823 -15.39 36.80 -1.71
N TYR A 824 -16.06 36.28 -2.73
CA TYR A 824 -17.34 36.78 -3.23
C TYR A 824 -18.35 35.66 -3.40
N ASP A 825 -19.50 35.80 -2.74
CA ASP A 825 -20.53 34.77 -2.67
C ASP A 825 -21.52 34.82 -3.85
N ALA A 826 -22.35 33.79 -3.99
CA ALA A 826 -23.33 33.72 -5.08
C ALA A 826 -24.38 34.85 -5.02
N GLY A 827 -24.24 35.85 -5.90
CA GLY A 827 -25.09 37.04 -5.97
C GLY A 827 -24.41 38.36 -5.56
N ASP A 828 -23.16 38.31 -5.06
CA ASP A 828 -22.41 39.50 -4.70
C ASP A 828 -22.10 40.39 -5.91
N LYS A 829 -22.09 41.71 -5.70
CA LYS A 829 -21.86 42.70 -6.76
C LYS A 829 -20.57 43.49 -6.55
N VAL A 830 -19.79 43.59 -7.61
CA VAL A 830 -18.52 44.32 -7.65
C VAL A 830 -18.43 45.28 -8.84
N LEU A 831 -17.67 46.36 -8.65
CA LEU A 831 -17.29 47.30 -9.70
C LEU A 831 -15.87 46.96 -10.20
N TYR A 832 -15.73 46.65 -11.48
CA TYR A 832 -14.44 46.36 -12.12
C TYR A 832 -14.35 47.02 -13.49
N LYS A 833 -13.23 47.71 -13.76
CA LYS A 833 -13.00 48.51 -14.98
C LYS A 833 -14.21 49.40 -15.38
N GLY A 834 -14.88 50.00 -14.40
CA GLY A 834 -16.03 50.89 -14.59
C GLY A 834 -17.39 50.20 -14.87
N LYS A 835 -17.45 48.87 -14.89
CA LYS A 835 -18.69 48.09 -15.08
C LYS A 835 -19.06 47.30 -13.82
N THR A 836 -20.35 47.10 -13.59
CA THR A 836 -20.87 46.25 -12.51
C THR A 836 -20.98 44.80 -12.95
N TYR A 837 -20.49 43.90 -12.11
CA TYR A 837 -20.59 42.45 -12.29
C TYR A 837 -21.23 41.81 -11.05
N THR A 838 -21.98 40.74 -11.27
CA THR A 838 -22.57 39.90 -10.23
C THR A 838 -21.87 38.53 -10.22
N ALA A 839 -21.43 38.06 -9.06
CA ALA A 839 -20.91 36.71 -8.88
C ALA A 839 -22.04 35.69 -9.05
N ARG A 840 -21.77 34.61 -9.80
CA ARG A 840 -22.77 33.56 -10.10
C ARG A 840 -22.69 32.38 -9.14
N TRP A 841 -21.56 32.23 -8.48
CA TRP A 841 -21.21 31.25 -7.45
C TRP A 841 -20.00 31.79 -6.67
N TRP A 842 -19.67 31.17 -5.53
CA TRP A 842 -18.51 31.56 -4.71
C TRP A 842 -17.21 31.56 -5.54
N ASN A 843 -16.41 32.62 -5.41
CA ASN A 843 -15.10 32.74 -6.05
C ASN A 843 -14.17 33.71 -5.30
N VAL A 844 -12.87 33.57 -5.55
CA VAL A 844 -11.79 34.46 -5.06
C VAL A 844 -10.72 34.60 -6.14
N ALA A 845 -9.97 35.70 -6.15
CA ALA A 845 -8.89 36.03 -7.09
C ALA A 845 -9.22 36.09 -8.60
N GLU A 846 -10.38 35.62 -9.08
CA GLU A 846 -10.80 35.71 -10.49
C GLU A 846 -11.30 37.12 -10.89
N PRO A 847 -10.65 37.83 -11.85
CA PRO A 847 -11.05 39.16 -12.28
C PRO A 847 -12.33 39.14 -13.16
N PRO A 848 -13.34 39.99 -12.87
CA PRO A 848 -14.56 40.06 -13.65
C PRO A 848 -14.34 40.40 -15.14
N GLY A 849 -15.18 39.83 -16.00
CA GLY A 849 -15.13 40.05 -17.45
C GLY A 849 -14.12 39.18 -18.22
N HIS A 850 -13.33 38.34 -17.54
CA HIS A 850 -12.46 37.35 -18.17
C HIS A 850 -12.84 35.89 -17.87
N THR A 851 -13.66 35.63 -16.84
CA THR A 851 -14.13 34.28 -16.45
C THR A 851 -15.67 34.17 -16.47
N TYR A 852 -16.19 32.94 -16.44
CA TYR A 852 -17.64 32.68 -16.41
C TYR A 852 -18.30 32.90 -15.04
N SER A 853 -17.51 33.01 -13.98
CA SER A 853 -17.94 33.17 -12.58
C SER A 853 -18.64 34.51 -12.31
N TRP A 854 -18.42 35.49 -13.19
CA TRP A 854 -19.01 36.82 -13.15
C TRP A 854 -19.95 37.04 -14.34
N ILE A 855 -21.18 37.52 -14.09
CA ILE A 855 -22.08 38.03 -15.13
C ILE A 855 -22.09 39.56 -15.10
N SER A 856 -21.99 40.22 -16.26
CA SER A 856 -22.13 41.68 -16.33
C SER A 856 -23.60 42.07 -16.20
N ASP A 857 -23.89 43.11 -15.43
CA ASP A 857 -25.26 43.65 -15.30
C ASP A 857 -25.78 44.26 -16.64
N ALA A 858 -24.90 44.38 -17.64
CA ALA A 858 -25.22 44.80 -19.01
C ALA A 858 -25.78 43.68 -19.91
N GLY A 859 -25.76 42.41 -19.47
CA GLY A 859 -26.49 41.32 -20.13
C GLY A 859 -25.83 40.68 -21.36
N GLU A 860 -24.50 40.79 -21.53
CA GLU A 860 -23.77 40.09 -22.59
C GLU A 860 -23.78 38.56 -22.33
N TYR A 861 -24.49 37.82 -23.17
CA TYR A 861 -24.82 36.41 -22.96
C TYR A 861 -23.90 35.47 -23.75
N MET A 862 -23.01 34.76 -23.06
CA MET A 862 -22.26 33.63 -23.63
C MET A 862 -23.05 32.32 -23.44
N PRO A 863 -23.28 31.52 -24.49
CA PRO A 863 -24.24 30.42 -24.46
C PRO A 863 -23.76 29.22 -23.65
N THR A 864 -24.67 28.62 -22.87
CA THR A 864 -24.46 27.34 -22.18
C THR A 864 -24.33 26.18 -23.16
N PRO A 865 -23.34 25.29 -23.03
CA PRO A 865 -23.24 24.08 -23.85
C PRO A 865 -24.41 23.11 -23.61
N THR A 866 -25.04 22.63 -24.68
CA THR A 866 -26.08 21.58 -24.62
C THR A 866 -25.41 20.20 -24.66
N PRO A 867 -25.81 19.22 -23.81
CA PRO A 867 -25.23 17.88 -23.80
C PRO A 867 -25.28 17.17 -25.16
N SER A 868 -24.18 16.49 -25.53
CA SER A 868 -24.01 15.85 -26.84
C SER A 868 -24.32 14.35 -26.77
N SER A 869 -25.46 13.94 -27.33
CA SER A 869 -25.89 12.53 -27.43
C SER A 869 -25.18 11.74 -28.55
N GLY A 870 -23.91 12.06 -28.81
CA GLY A 870 -23.09 11.44 -29.86
C GLY A 870 -22.08 10.40 -29.35
N PRO A 871 -21.41 9.67 -30.25
CA PRO A 871 -20.27 8.83 -29.88
C PRO A 871 -19.11 9.68 -29.33
N ALA A 872 -18.34 9.09 -28.43
CA ALA A 872 -17.24 9.75 -27.74
C ALA A 872 -16.18 10.27 -28.72
N LYS A 873 -15.62 11.45 -28.44
CA LYS A 873 -14.57 12.10 -29.26
C LYS A 873 -13.33 12.36 -28.43
N GLN A 874 -12.16 12.44 -29.06
CA GLN A 874 -10.92 12.70 -28.36
C GLN A 874 -10.99 14.02 -27.57
N TRP A 875 -10.44 14.03 -26.36
CA TRP A 875 -10.49 15.16 -25.44
C TRP A 875 -9.57 16.32 -25.90
N ASP A 876 -10.05 17.58 -25.74
CA ASP A 876 -9.30 18.82 -26.02
C ASP A 876 -9.44 19.74 -24.80
N SER A 877 -8.32 20.06 -24.15
CA SER A 877 -8.25 20.91 -22.96
C SER A 877 -8.90 22.29 -23.15
N ARG A 878 -8.94 22.80 -24.38
CA ARG A 878 -9.48 24.13 -24.70
C ARG A 878 -11.00 24.10 -24.86
N LYS A 879 -11.64 22.93 -24.87
CA LYS A 879 -13.09 22.77 -25.06
C LYS A 879 -13.82 22.60 -23.74
N ALA A 880 -15.01 23.21 -23.62
CA ALA A 880 -15.94 22.96 -22.53
C ALA A 880 -16.84 21.75 -22.81
N TYR A 881 -17.12 20.98 -21.78
CA TYR A 881 -17.93 19.75 -21.79
C TYR A 881 -19.07 19.88 -20.78
N ALA A 882 -20.28 19.45 -21.18
CA ALA A 882 -21.47 19.46 -20.33
C ALA A 882 -21.60 18.17 -19.51
N ALA A 883 -22.41 18.19 -18.45
CA ALA A 883 -22.78 16.98 -17.70
C ALA A 883 -23.34 15.90 -18.65
N GLY A 884 -22.74 14.71 -18.61
CA GLY A 884 -23.07 13.58 -19.47
C GLY A 884 -22.28 13.48 -20.78
N ASP A 885 -21.51 14.50 -21.19
CA ASP A 885 -20.68 14.46 -22.41
C ASP A 885 -19.62 13.35 -22.34
N MET A 886 -19.35 12.73 -23.49
CA MET A 886 -18.47 11.57 -23.61
C MET A 886 -17.17 11.91 -24.38
N VAL A 887 -16.02 11.57 -23.81
CA VAL A 887 -14.70 11.79 -24.42
C VAL A 887 -13.84 10.52 -24.47
N ILE A 888 -12.81 10.53 -25.31
CA ILE A 888 -11.75 9.52 -25.36
C ILE A 888 -10.43 10.19 -24.93
N TYR A 889 -9.74 9.59 -23.98
CA TYR A 889 -8.42 10.02 -23.50
C TYR A 889 -7.62 8.79 -23.07
N ASN A 890 -6.33 8.71 -23.45
CA ASN A 890 -5.47 7.54 -23.22
C ASN A 890 -6.18 6.19 -23.50
N TYR A 891 -6.76 6.08 -24.70
CA TYR A 891 -7.57 4.95 -25.21
C TYR A 891 -8.88 4.63 -24.45
N ASN A 892 -9.12 5.22 -23.30
CA ASN A 892 -10.27 4.98 -22.44
C ASN A 892 -11.42 5.97 -22.72
N ARG A 893 -12.67 5.56 -22.46
CA ARG A 893 -13.86 6.42 -22.56
C ARG A 893 -14.22 7.00 -21.20
N TYR A 894 -14.40 8.31 -21.14
CA TYR A 894 -14.83 9.01 -19.94
C TYR A 894 -16.13 9.78 -20.16
N ARG A 895 -16.93 9.93 -19.10
CA ARG A 895 -18.12 10.75 -19.02
C ARG A 895 -17.84 11.96 -18.12
N ALA A 896 -18.23 13.16 -18.54
CA ALA A 896 -18.23 14.32 -17.67
C ALA A 896 -19.35 14.19 -16.63
N SER A 897 -19.01 14.09 -15.35
CA SER A 897 -19.97 13.99 -14.24
C SER A 897 -20.76 15.30 -14.07
N TRP A 898 -20.09 16.43 -14.33
CA TRP A 898 -20.67 17.78 -14.44
C TRP A 898 -19.84 18.66 -15.38
N MET A 899 -20.27 19.90 -15.59
CA MET A 899 -19.68 20.80 -16.59
C MET A 899 -18.24 21.18 -16.23
N ASN A 900 -17.31 21.04 -17.18
CA ASN A 900 -15.88 21.32 -17.00
C ASN A 900 -15.19 21.81 -18.29
N ARG A 901 -13.94 22.29 -18.17
CA ARG A 901 -13.04 22.68 -19.27
C ARG A 901 -11.59 22.64 -18.75
N GLY A 902 -10.64 22.14 -19.52
CA GLY A 902 -9.22 22.04 -19.11
C GLY A 902 -8.91 20.84 -18.20
N GLU A 903 -9.86 20.41 -17.38
CA GLU A 903 -9.80 19.22 -16.53
C GLU A 903 -9.51 17.93 -17.33
N VAL A 904 -8.45 17.21 -16.95
CA VAL A 904 -7.97 16.02 -17.67
C VAL A 904 -8.76 14.75 -17.26
N PRO A 905 -9.30 13.97 -18.21
CA PRO A 905 -10.01 12.72 -17.90
C PRO A 905 -9.09 11.65 -17.32
N GLY A 906 -9.55 10.93 -16.29
CA GLY A 906 -8.73 9.96 -15.58
C GLY A 906 -7.72 10.56 -14.59
N VAL A 907 -7.64 11.90 -14.50
CA VAL A 907 -6.85 12.63 -13.49
C VAL A 907 -7.77 13.43 -12.57
N SER A 908 -8.74 14.15 -13.15
CA SER A 908 -9.72 14.97 -12.40
C SER A 908 -11.03 14.22 -12.16
N TYR A 909 -11.54 14.33 -10.93
CA TYR A 909 -12.76 13.64 -10.46
C TYR A 909 -14.06 14.14 -11.11
N VAL A 910 -13.99 15.18 -11.95
CA VAL A 910 -15.10 15.61 -12.82
C VAL A 910 -15.36 14.65 -13.99
N TRP A 911 -14.50 13.65 -14.17
CA TRP A 911 -14.56 12.64 -15.23
C TRP A 911 -14.69 11.22 -14.66
N GLU A 912 -15.83 10.58 -14.91
CA GLU A 912 -16.12 9.18 -14.60
C GLU A 912 -15.62 8.25 -15.73
N LEU A 913 -15.01 7.11 -15.42
CA LEU A 913 -14.66 6.09 -16.42
C LEU A 913 -15.93 5.36 -16.87
N ALA A 914 -16.22 5.36 -18.17
CA ALA A 914 -17.46 4.84 -18.71
C ALA A 914 -17.31 3.40 -19.25
N PRO A 915 -18.28 2.49 -19.00
CA PRO A 915 -18.19 1.10 -19.42
C PRO A 915 -18.21 0.92 -20.94
N GLU A 916 -17.70 -0.22 -21.39
CA GLU A 916 -17.81 -0.68 -22.79
C GLU A 916 -19.24 -1.10 -23.14
N GLU A 917 -19.64 -0.87 -24.39
CA GLU A 917 -20.95 -1.27 -24.92
C GLU A 917 -20.92 -2.74 -25.36
N PRO A 918 -21.92 -3.57 -25.01
CA PRO A 918 -21.98 -4.95 -25.47
C PRO A 918 -22.25 -5.01 -26.98
N THR A 919 -21.44 -5.79 -27.71
CA THR A 919 -21.60 -5.94 -29.17
C THR A 919 -22.97 -6.54 -29.55
N PRO A 920 -23.77 -5.90 -30.41
CA PRO A 920 -25.10 -6.39 -30.75
C PRO A 920 -25.06 -7.64 -31.66
N SER A 921 -25.80 -8.68 -31.28
CA SER A 921 -25.93 -9.91 -32.07
C SER A 921 -26.64 -9.66 -33.42
N PRO A 922 -26.11 -10.16 -34.55
CA PRO A 922 -26.65 -9.86 -35.88
C PRO A 922 -27.92 -10.68 -36.20
N THR A 923 -29.01 -10.00 -36.52
CA THR A 923 -30.24 -10.61 -37.06
C THR A 923 -30.45 -10.22 -38.54
N ARG A 924 -31.11 -11.09 -39.31
CA ARG A 924 -30.88 -11.29 -40.76
C ARG A 924 -32.01 -10.79 -41.68
N ALA A 925 -31.64 -10.06 -42.75
CA ALA A 925 -32.47 -9.79 -43.94
C ALA A 925 -31.55 -9.63 -45.20
N THR A 926 -31.38 -10.60 -46.11
CA THR A 926 -32.24 -11.06 -47.25
C THR A 926 -32.14 -10.23 -48.56
N GLY A 927 -31.38 -10.74 -49.56
CA GLY A 927 -31.30 -10.28 -50.97
C GLY A 927 -29.84 -10.05 -51.43
N LEU A 928 -29.21 -10.79 -52.37
CA LEU A 928 -29.45 -11.02 -53.82
C LEU A 928 -29.09 -9.76 -54.68
N ILE A 929 -28.17 -9.75 -55.68
CA ILE A 929 -27.35 -10.81 -56.36
C ILE A 929 -25.93 -10.25 -56.74
N THR A 930 -24.97 -11.14 -57.03
CA THR A 930 -23.56 -10.91 -57.45
C THR A 930 -23.36 -10.51 -58.93
N PRO A 931 -22.11 -10.20 -59.36
CA PRO A 931 -21.37 -11.18 -60.19
C PRO A 931 -19.86 -11.39 -59.82
N THR A 932 -19.21 -12.38 -60.45
CA THR A 932 -17.91 -13.00 -60.06
C THR A 932 -16.80 -12.81 -61.11
N PRO A 933 -15.50 -12.95 -60.74
CA PRO A 933 -14.66 -14.10 -61.20
C PRO A 933 -13.76 -14.68 -60.06
N THR A 934 -13.64 -16.00 -59.79
CA THR A 934 -12.96 -17.13 -60.50
C THR A 934 -11.44 -16.96 -60.68
N TYR A 935 -10.53 -17.92 -60.40
CA TYR A 935 -10.56 -19.38 -60.11
C TYR A 935 -9.61 -19.73 -58.90
N SER A 936 -9.12 -20.94 -58.52
CA SER A 936 -8.96 -22.29 -59.12
C SER A 936 -8.95 -23.44 -58.04
N LYS A 937 -8.22 -24.55 -58.26
CA LYS A 937 -7.91 -25.66 -57.32
C LYS A 937 -6.50 -26.25 -57.58
N GLY A 938 -5.92 -26.94 -56.58
CA GLY A 938 -4.77 -27.88 -56.71
C GLY A 938 -4.01 -28.03 -55.37
N LEU A 939 -3.93 -29.13 -54.61
CA LEU A 939 -4.03 -30.59 -54.79
C LEU A 939 -2.68 -31.31 -55.06
N ILE A 940 -1.98 -31.72 -53.98
CA ILE A 940 -0.99 -32.83 -53.92
C ILE A 940 -1.12 -33.55 -52.55
N THR A 941 -0.90 -34.86 -52.50
CA THR A 941 -0.78 -35.70 -51.29
C THR A 941 0.54 -36.51 -51.30
N PRO A 942 1.04 -36.92 -50.12
CA PRO A 942 1.16 -38.36 -49.81
C PRO A 942 0.64 -38.69 -48.39
N THR A 943 -0.06 -39.79 -48.10
CA THR A 943 0.21 -41.23 -48.31
C THR A 943 1.18 -41.81 -47.25
N PRO A 944 0.73 -42.77 -46.41
CA PRO A 944 1.56 -43.37 -45.35
C PRO A 944 2.29 -44.65 -45.80
N THR A 945 3.31 -45.05 -45.03
CA THR A 945 3.97 -46.37 -45.12
C THR A 945 4.06 -47.01 -43.73
N ARG A 946 3.95 -48.34 -43.63
CA ARG A 946 3.86 -49.09 -42.36
C ARG A 946 4.86 -50.26 -42.32
N ALA A 947 5.22 -50.67 -41.10
CA ALA A 947 5.95 -51.89 -40.74
C ALA A 947 7.48 -51.86 -41.02
N THR A 948 8.34 -52.61 -40.32
CA THR A 948 8.15 -53.77 -39.39
C THR A 948 9.07 -53.71 -38.15
N GLY A 949 8.73 -54.43 -37.06
CA GLY A 949 9.62 -54.77 -35.94
C GLY A 949 9.05 -54.32 -34.57
N LEU A 950 8.35 -55.12 -33.75
CA LEU A 950 8.64 -56.41 -33.07
C LEU A 950 9.48 -56.28 -31.78
N ILE A 951 8.89 -56.70 -30.65
CA ILE A 951 9.50 -57.48 -29.53
C ILE A 951 10.63 -56.77 -28.74
N THR A 952 10.61 -56.62 -27.41
CA THR A 952 9.74 -57.06 -26.28
C THR A 952 10.00 -56.16 -25.05
N PRO A 953 9.09 -56.07 -24.06
CA PRO A 953 9.45 -55.57 -22.73
C PRO A 953 10.32 -56.57 -21.96
N ASN A 954 11.19 -56.09 -21.07
CA ASN A 954 11.72 -56.85 -19.92
C ASN A 954 12.28 -55.87 -18.84
N PRO A 955 12.42 -56.30 -17.57
CA PRO A 955 12.40 -55.38 -16.43
C PRO A 955 13.61 -55.56 -15.48
N THR A 956 13.41 -55.20 -14.21
CA THR A 956 14.20 -55.56 -13.01
C THR A 956 15.27 -54.53 -12.59
N PRO A 957 15.31 -54.13 -11.29
CA PRO A 957 16.24 -53.10 -10.79
C PRO A 957 17.62 -53.66 -10.42
N ALA A 958 18.60 -52.77 -10.31
CA ALA A 958 19.91 -53.07 -9.71
C ALA A 958 19.96 -52.59 -8.26
N THR A 959 20.12 -53.53 -7.32
CA THR A 959 20.48 -53.24 -5.92
C THR A 959 21.96 -52.86 -5.81
N GLY A 960 22.28 -51.80 -5.06
CA GLY A 960 23.63 -51.45 -4.62
C GLY A 960 23.63 -51.15 -3.13
N LEU A 961 24.60 -51.67 -2.38
CA LEU A 961 24.59 -51.71 -0.91
C LEU A 961 25.98 -51.34 -0.36
N LEU A 962 25.99 -50.74 0.85
CA LEU A 962 27.13 -50.52 1.75
C LEU A 962 28.15 -49.40 1.42
N GLY A 963 28.43 -48.59 2.45
CA GLY A 963 29.82 -48.27 2.85
C GLY A 963 30.22 -46.81 2.76
N GLY A 964 30.21 -46.10 3.90
CA GLY A 964 30.66 -44.72 4.07
C GLY A 964 30.34 -44.20 5.46
#